data_AF-T1INN4-F1
#
_entry.id   AF-T1INN4-F1
#
_cell.length_a   1.000
_cell.length_b   1.000
_cell.length_c   1.000
_cell.angle_alpha   90.00
_cell.angle_beta   90.00
_cell.angle_gamma   90.00
#
_symmetry.space_group_name_H-M   'P 1'
#
loop_
_entity.id
_entity.type
_entity.pdbx_description
1 polymer ?
#
loop_
_entity_poly.entity_id
_entity_poly.type
_entity_poly.pdbx_seq_one_letter_code
_entity_poly.pdbx_strand_id
1 'polypeptide(L)'
;MSYSMPSGGPQAGIRPMPHGNFNPSDIPIGNTKEQTLMWQQAAYIVDSGINSGATTQAPSLSGKDDDFDNEQIMFDWDQTGFGQGFTQEQVDEMNQQLNQTRSQRVRAAMFPETLEEGIEIPSTQFDPTQPTAVQRLSEPSQMLKHAVVNLINYQDDADLATRAIPELIKLLNDEDQVVVSQAAMMVHQLSKKEASRHAIMNSPQMVAALVRAMSTSNDLETTRCAAGTLHNLSHHRQGLLAIFKSGGISALVKLLSSPVESVLFYAITTLHNLLLHQEGSKMAVRLAGGLQKMVALLQRNNVKFLAIVTDCLQILAYGNQESKLIILASQGPVELVRIMRTYNYEKLLWTTSRVLKVLSVCSSNKPAIVEAGGMQALTMQLNHQSQRLVQNCLWTLRNLSDAGTKESIDGLLQQLVQLLGSNDINIVTCAAGILSNLTCNNQRNKVTVCQMSGIEALVRTIVQAGDREEITEPAVCALRHLTSRHPEADMAQNAVRLNYGLPVIVKLLHPPSRWPLIKAVIGLIRNLALCPANHAPLREHGAIPRLVQLLIRAYQDTQRQRSSVASNGSQTAYAEGVRMEEIVEGTVGALHILAREPHNRAIIRGLSVIPIFVQLLYNEIENIQRVAAGVLCELASDKEGAEMIEQEGATAPLTELLHSRNEGVATYAAAVLFRMSEDKPQDYKKRLSMELSHSLLRGEEGGWTQDLASMLPPDEPYQMYQGSQGPPSVHSSHGRGPYPQSYDQVPIDSMQGLEIGSHHGSNYGPMEIGQSPEMAFDNMETMPQPPENRPPSQLAAWYDTDL
;
A
#
# COMPACT_ATOMS: atom_id res chain seq x y z
N MET A 1 -5.85 -28.05 -57.47
CA MET A 1 -7.07 -27.28 -57.82
C MET A 1 -7.47 -26.56 -56.54
N SER A 2 -7.50 -25.22 -56.43
CA SER A 2 -7.24 -24.14 -57.40
C SER A 2 -6.79 -22.88 -56.60
N TYR A 3 -5.73 -22.15 -57.01
CA TYR A 3 -5.77 -20.86 -57.74
C TYR A 3 -6.66 -19.76 -57.10
N SER A 4 -6.25 -18.50 -56.88
CA SER A 4 -4.98 -17.78 -57.13
C SER A 4 -4.90 -16.48 -56.28
N MET A 5 -3.68 -15.97 -56.03
CA MET A 5 -3.43 -14.56 -55.65
C MET A 5 -2.04 -14.09 -56.14
N PRO A 6 -1.96 -13.18 -57.12
CA PRO A 6 -0.75 -12.42 -57.49
C PRO A 6 -0.89 -10.91 -57.16
N SER A 7 0.11 -10.03 -57.20
CA SER A 7 1.58 -10.13 -56.98
C SER A 7 2.20 -8.73 -57.19
N GLY A 8 3.24 -8.32 -56.44
CA GLY A 8 4.14 -7.23 -56.87
C GLY A 8 4.63 -6.28 -55.76
N GLY A 9 5.95 -6.03 -55.73
CA GLY A 9 6.61 -5.09 -54.79
C GLY A 9 7.95 -5.64 -54.26
N PRO A 10 9.12 -5.20 -54.79
CA PRO A 10 10.42 -5.79 -54.46
C PRO A 10 11.14 -5.15 -53.25
N GLN A 11 12.26 -5.77 -52.87
CA GLN A 11 13.00 -5.59 -51.61
C GLN A 11 13.87 -4.32 -51.53
N ALA A 12 14.13 -3.88 -50.29
CA ALA A 12 15.37 -3.17 -49.90
C ALA A 12 15.92 -3.80 -48.62
N GLY A 13 17.25 -3.96 -48.52
CA GLY A 13 17.89 -4.78 -47.47
C GLY A 13 18.36 -4.01 -46.23
N ILE A 14 18.44 -4.71 -45.09
CA ILE A 14 18.88 -4.18 -43.79
C ILE A 14 20.32 -4.65 -43.49
N ARG A 15 21.14 -3.77 -42.89
CA ARG A 15 22.33 -4.15 -42.10
C ARG A 15 22.35 -3.39 -40.76
N PRO A 16 22.83 -4.01 -39.66
CA PRO A 16 22.81 -3.43 -38.32
C PRO A 16 24.06 -2.58 -38.00
N MET A 17 23.97 -1.81 -36.91
CA MET A 17 25.10 -1.14 -36.23
C MET A 17 25.10 -1.51 -34.72
N PRO A 18 26.27 -1.46 -34.03
CA PRO A 18 26.46 -2.10 -32.72
C PRO A 18 26.17 -1.22 -31.49
N HIS A 19 26.13 -1.86 -30.32
CA HIS A 19 25.98 -1.22 -29.00
C HIS A 19 27.22 -0.41 -28.55
N GLY A 20 26.97 0.61 -27.71
CA GLY A 20 27.97 1.27 -26.85
C GLY A 20 27.33 1.64 -25.50
N ASN A 21 28.11 1.62 -24.42
CA ASN A 21 27.64 1.87 -23.06
C ASN A 21 27.24 3.34 -22.85
N PHE A 22 26.28 3.59 -21.94
CA PHE A 22 26.09 4.88 -21.30
C PHE A 22 25.91 4.73 -19.78
N ASN A 23 26.49 5.65 -19.02
CA ASN A 23 26.55 5.64 -17.56
C ASN A 23 25.60 6.73 -17.02
N PRO A 24 24.71 6.46 -16.05
CA PRO A 24 23.58 7.34 -15.72
C PRO A 24 23.94 8.53 -14.80
N SER A 25 25.17 9.04 -14.88
CA SER A 25 25.73 10.01 -13.92
C SER A 25 26.49 11.17 -14.59
N ASP A 26 25.96 11.70 -15.69
CA ASP A 26 26.29 13.03 -16.22
C ASP A 26 25.13 13.56 -17.08
N ILE A 27 24.32 14.46 -16.52
CA ILE A 27 23.27 15.19 -17.24
C ILE A 27 23.38 16.68 -16.87
N PRO A 28 23.91 17.53 -17.77
CA PRO A 28 23.83 18.98 -17.62
C PRO A 28 22.36 19.42 -17.64
N ILE A 29 21.95 20.25 -16.67
CA ILE A 29 20.59 20.78 -16.60
C ILE A 29 20.41 21.81 -17.73
N GLY A 30 19.77 21.39 -18.82
CA GLY A 30 19.47 22.23 -19.99
C GLY A 30 18.61 23.43 -19.63
N ASN A 31 18.91 24.58 -20.24
CA ASN A 31 18.30 25.85 -19.88
C ASN A 31 16.84 25.93 -20.36
N THR A 32 15.89 26.26 -19.48
CA THR A 32 14.46 26.33 -19.81
C THR A 32 14.16 27.30 -20.98
N LYS A 33 15.03 28.31 -21.20
CA LYS A 33 14.92 29.20 -22.38
C LYS A 33 15.02 28.49 -23.73
N GLU A 34 15.81 27.41 -23.84
CA GLU A 34 16.02 26.72 -25.12
C GLU A 34 14.82 25.85 -25.51
N GLN A 35 14.16 25.22 -24.53
CA GLN A 35 12.89 24.53 -24.79
C GLN A 35 11.76 25.51 -25.18
N THR A 36 11.74 26.71 -24.61
CA THR A 36 10.82 27.79 -25.05
C THR A 36 11.12 28.25 -26.49
N LEU A 37 12.40 28.35 -26.87
CA LEU A 37 12.82 28.69 -28.24
C LEU A 37 12.44 27.60 -29.26
N MET A 38 12.56 26.31 -28.91
CA MET A 38 12.10 25.22 -29.77
C MET A 38 10.57 25.26 -29.97
N TRP A 39 9.80 25.58 -28.93
CA TRP A 39 8.35 25.80 -29.06
C TRP A 39 8.00 27.02 -29.94
N GLN A 40 8.79 28.10 -29.90
CA GLN A 40 8.60 29.24 -30.82
C GLN A 40 8.90 28.89 -32.28
N GLN A 41 9.91 28.05 -32.56
CA GLN A 41 10.22 27.65 -33.94
C GLN A 41 9.24 26.61 -34.52
N ALA A 42 8.70 25.70 -33.70
CA ALA A 42 7.77 24.69 -34.16
C ALA A 42 6.38 25.24 -34.54
N ALA A 43 6.01 26.43 -34.05
CA ALA A 43 4.68 27.04 -34.27
C ALA A 43 4.56 27.86 -35.57
N TYR A 44 5.64 28.04 -36.34
CA TYR A 44 5.71 29.01 -37.44
C TYR A 44 5.81 28.42 -38.87
N ILE A 45 5.40 27.16 -39.06
CA ILE A 45 5.26 26.55 -40.41
C ILE A 45 3.88 25.85 -40.57
N VAL A 46 2.81 26.63 -40.42
CA VAL A 46 1.54 26.43 -41.16
C VAL A 46 1.06 27.81 -41.60
N ASP A 47 1.00 28.06 -42.90
CA ASP A 47 0.69 29.39 -43.46
C ASP A 47 -0.82 29.68 -43.44
N SER A 48 -1.28 30.41 -42.44
CA SER A 48 -2.63 30.99 -42.39
C SER A 48 -2.64 32.40 -43.03
N GLY A 49 -2.38 32.45 -44.33
CA GLY A 49 -2.08 33.68 -45.06
C GLY A 49 -3.18 34.76 -45.03
N ILE A 50 -2.98 35.79 -44.21
CA ILE A 50 -3.70 37.07 -44.25
C ILE A 50 -2.67 38.21 -44.24
N ASN A 51 -2.24 38.65 -45.43
CA ASN A 51 -1.47 39.88 -45.58
C ASN A 51 -2.42 41.09 -45.62
N SER A 52 -2.35 41.95 -44.60
CA SER A 52 -3.09 43.21 -44.55
C SER A 52 -2.27 44.36 -45.13
N GLY A 53 -2.30 44.53 -46.46
CA GLY A 53 -1.73 45.71 -47.12
C GLY A 53 -1.36 45.49 -48.60
N ALA A 54 -1.88 46.38 -49.46
CA ALA A 54 -1.64 46.48 -50.91
C ALA A 54 -2.14 45.33 -51.82
N THR A 55 -2.42 45.71 -53.08
CA THR A 55 -2.67 44.84 -54.24
C THR A 55 -3.87 43.87 -54.25
N THR A 56 -5.08 44.37 -53.96
CA THR A 56 -6.27 43.88 -54.69
C THR A 56 -6.35 44.57 -56.06
N GLN A 57 -5.73 43.96 -57.08
CA GLN A 57 -5.94 44.33 -58.48
C GLN A 57 -7.36 43.95 -58.91
N ALA A 58 -8.23 44.93 -59.13
CA ALA A 58 -9.44 44.73 -59.91
C ALA A 58 -9.11 44.86 -61.40
N PRO A 59 -9.70 44.06 -62.31
CA PRO A 59 -9.41 44.13 -63.74
C PRO A 59 -10.08 45.36 -64.40
N SER A 60 -9.54 46.55 -64.12
CA SER A 60 -9.94 47.80 -64.76
C SER A 60 -9.25 47.92 -66.12
N LEU A 61 -9.99 47.67 -67.21
CA LEU A 61 -9.51 47.94 -68.56
C LEU A 61 -9.36 49.45 -68.80
N SER A 62 -8.12 49.93 -68.74
CA SER A 62 -7.72 51.33 -68.99
C SER A 62 -6.42 51.35 -69.78
N GLY A 63 -6.49 50.92 -71.05
CA GLY A 63 -5.35 50.92 -71.96
C GLY A 63 -5.09 52.29 -72.59
N LYS A 64 -3.82 52.70 -72.55
CA LYS A 64 -3.17 53.71 -73.43
C LYS A 64 -1.66 53.46 -73.39
N ASP A 65 -0.86 53.72 -74.41
CA ASP A 65 -1.05 53.81 -75.88
C ASP A 65 0.37 53.61 -76.45
N ASP A 66 0.54 52.97 -77.60
CA ASP A 66 1.69 53.17 -78.51
C ASP A 66 1.34 52.53 -79.88
N ASP A 67 1.53 53.30 -80.95
CA ASP A 67 1.07 53.13 -82.35
C ASP A 67 1.09 51.69 -82.93
N PHE A 68 0.11 51.26 -83.74
CA PHE A 68 -0.02 51.67 -85.16
C PHE A 68 -1.41 51.35 -85.79
N ASP A 69 -1.83 52.20 -86.74
CA ASP A 69 -2.79 52.01 -87.84
C ASP A 69 -4.06 51.13 -87.63
N ASN A 70 -5.10 51.77 -87.10
CA ASN A 70 -6.38 52.00 -87.80
C ASN A 70 -6.82 51.02 -88.92
N GLU A 71 -7.71 50.07 -88.59
CA GLU A 71 -8.78 49.66 -89.52
C GLU A 71 -10.11 49.42 -88.79
N GLN A 72 -11.21 49.88 -89.40
CA GLN A 72 -12.48 50.15 -88.72
C GLN A 72 -13.60 49.21 -89.20
N ILE A 73 -13.99 48.24 -88.35
CA ILE A 73 -15.15 47.38 -88.63
C ILE A 73 -16.25 47.67 -87.60
N MET A 74 -17.24 48.47 -88.02
CA MET A 74 -18.53 48.54 -87.33
C MET A 74 -19.23 47.18 -87.43
N PHE A 75 -19.94 46.79 -86.35
CA PHE A 75 -21.15 45.99 -86.51
C PHE A 75 -22.31 46.68 -85.80
N ASP A 76 -23.39 46.82 -86.56
CA ASP A 76 -24.61 47.57 -86.24
C ASP A 76 -25.42 46.87 -85.13
N TRP A 77 -26.14 47.65 -84.32
CA TRP A 77 -27.06 47.15 -83.31
C TRP A 77 -28.29 48.03 -83.05
N ASP A 78 -28.73 48.83 -84.05
CA ASP A 78 -29.92 49.67 -83.91
C ASP A 78 -31.10 49.22 -84.80
N GLN A 79 -31.74 48.10 -84.43
CA GLN A 79 -33.06 47.77 -84.96
C GLN A 79 -34.00 47.05 -83.97
N THR A 80 -34.79 47.84 -83.26
CA THR A 80 -36.14 47.54 -82.71
C THR A 80 -36.31 46.40 -81.69
N GLY A 81 -36.84 46.72 -80.50
CA GLY A 81 -37.50 45.69 -79.67
C GLY A 81 -37.99 46.12 -78.28
N PHE A 82 -37.08 46.56 -77.41
CA PHE A 82 -37.33 46.95 -76.01
C PHE A 82 -36.34 48.07 -75.64
N GLY A 83 -36.60 49.00 -74.71
CA GLY A 83 -37.75 49.12 -73.80
C GLY A 83 -37.35 49.87 -72.53
N GLN A 84 -36.90 51.13 -72.68
CA GLN A 84 -36.21 51.95 -71.66
C GLN A 84 -34.89 51.35 -71.12
N GLY A 85 -33.76 51.88 -71.60
CA GLY A 85 -32.48 51.76 -70.89
C GLY A 85 -32.45 52.70 -69.68
N PHE A 86 -31.85 52.26 -68.58
CA PHE A 86 -31.71 53.06 -67.36
C PHE A 86 -30.88 54.33 -67.62
N THR A 87 -31.25 55.44 -67.00
CA THR A 87 -30.43 56.67 -67.03
C THR A 87 -29.16 56.49 -66.18
N GLN A 88 -28.13 57.30 -66.45
CA GLN A 88 -26.90 57.28 -65.64
C GLN A 88 -27.21 57.53 -64.15
N GLU A 89 -28.12 58.45 -63.84
CA GLU A 89 -28.59 58.70 -62.47
C GLU A 89 -29.24 57.46 -61.83
N GLN A 90 -30.07 56.71 -62.58
CA GLN A 90 -30.67 55.45 -62.08
C GLN A 90 -29.62 54.35 -61.83
N VAL A 91 -28.58 54.28 -62.67
CA VAL A 91 -27.45 53.35 -62.46
C VAL A 91 -26.65 53.74 -61.22
N ASP A 92 -26.40 55.03 -61.01
CA ASP A 92 -25.66 55.53 -59.85
C ASP A 92 -26.49 55.43 -58.54
N GLU A 93 -27.80 55.66 -58.60
CA GLU A 93 -28.73 55.44 -57.47
C GLU A 93 -28.84 53.95 -57.10
N MET A 94 -28.94 53.05 -58.08
CA MET A 94 -28.89 51.61 -57.87
C MET A 94 -27.54 51.15 -57.28
N ASN A 95 -26.43 51.73 -57.73
CA ASN A 95 -25.10 51.49 -57.15
C ASN A 95 -25.00 51.99 -55.70
N GLN A 96 -25.63 53.11 -55.35
CA GLN A 96 -25.73 53.56 -53.97
C GLN A 96 -26.54 52.58 -53.11
N GLN A 97 -27.70 52.11 -53.58
CA GLN A 97 -28.51 51.10 -52.87
C GLN A 97 -27.76 49.76 -52.69
N LEU A 98 -27.01 49.31 -53.70
CA LEU A 98 -26.17 48.11 -53.60
C LEU A 98 -25.04 48.27 -52.58
N ASN A 99 -24.41 49.44 -52.50
CA ASN A 99 -23.39 49.73 -51.50
C ASN A 99 -23.98 49.87 -50.08
N GLN A 100 -25.15 50.49 -49.93
CA GLN A 100 -25.90 50.56 -48.67
C GLN A 100 -26.22 49.14 -48.17
N THR A 101 -26.89 48.30 -48.97
CA THR A 101 -27.20 46.91 -48.58
C THR A 101 -25.95 46.05 -48.35
N ARG A 102 -24.83 46.30 -49.05
CA ARG A 102 -23.55 45.63 -48.78
C ARG A 102 -22.98 46.01 -47.41
N SER A 103 -23.00 47.29 -47.06
CA SER A 103 -22.57 47.77 -45.74
C SER A 103 -23.48 47.28 -44.61
N GLN A 104 -24.80 47.22 -44.83
CA GLN A 104 -25.76 46.62 -43.91
C GLN A 104 -25.49 45.12 -43.70
N ARG A 105 -25.24 44.34 -44.77
CA ARG A 105 -24.86 42.91 -44.66
C ARG A 105 -23.59 42.71 -43.81
N VAL A 106 -22.56 43.52 -44.03
CA VAL A 106 -21.32 43.45 -43.22
C VAL A 106 -21.60 43.86 -41.78
N ARG A 107 -22.38 44.93 -41.56
CA ARG A 107 -22.77 45.38 -40.21
C ARG A 107 -23.56 44.31 -39.45
N ALA A 108 -24.54 43.65 -40.10
CA ALA A 108 -25.29 42.54 -39.51
C ALA A 108 -24.40 41.37 -39.06
N ALA A 109 -23.37 41.06 -39.86
CA ALA A 109 -22.47 39.95 -39.58
C ALA A 109 -21.44 40.25 -38.48
N MET A 110 -20.91 41.47 -38.42
CA MET A 110 -19.82 41.83 -37.49
C MET A 110 -20.32 42.54 -36.20
N PHE A 111 -21.39 43.33 -36.32
CA PHE A 111 -21.90 44.26 -35.31
C PHE A 111 -23.45 44.30 -35.32
N PRO A 112 -24.15 43.16 -35.15
CA PRO A 112 -25.61 43.08 -35.29
C PRO A 112 -26.36 44.08 -34.40
N GLU A 113 -25.81 44.42 -33.22
CA GLU A 113 -26.35 45.43 -32.29
C GLU A 113 -26.33 46.89 -32.81
N THR A 114 -25.73 47.15 -33.97
CA THR A 114 -25.65 48.49 -34.59
C THR A 114 -26.66 48.67 -35.74
N LEU A 115 -27.68 47.80 -35.79
CA LEU A 115 -28.83 47.87 -36.67
C LEU A 115 -30.11 48.14 -35.87
N GLU A 116 -31.08 48.79 -36.51
CA GLU A 116 -32.41 48.98 -35.93
C GLU A 116 -33.23 47.68 -36.05
N GLU A 117 -34.07 47.40 -35.05
CA GLU A 117 -34.92 46.20 -35.05
C GLU A 117 -35.92 46.23 -36.21
N GLY A 118 -35.97 45.15 -36.99
CA GLY A 118 -36.91 44.99 -38.12
C GLY A 118 -36.35 45.34 -39.51
N ILE A 119 -35.07 45.71 -39.65
CA ILE A 119 -34.45 45.87 -40.98
C ILE A 119 -34.30 44.48 -41.65
N GLU A 120 -35.10 44.21 -42.68
CA GLU A 120 -34.87 43.06 -43.56
C GLU A 120 -33.63 43.29 -44.44
N ILE A 121 -32.68 42.35 -44.40
CA ILE A 121 -31.40 42.45 -45.13
C ILE A 121 -31.36 41.36 -46.22
N PRO A 122 -31.41 41.72 -47.52
CA PRO A 122 -31.39 40.76 -48.61
C PRO A 122 -30.13 39.89 -48.59
N SER A 123 -30.32 38.57 -48.53
CA SER A 123 -29.22 37.59 -48.60
C SER A 123 -28.59 37.57 -49.99
N THR A 124 -27.26 37.53 -50.03
CA THR A 124 -26.47 37.32 -51.25
C THR A 124 -25.90 35.89 -51.33
N GLN A 125 -26.49 34.95 -50.59
CA GLN A 125 -26.08 33.55 -50.60
C GLN A 125 -26.81 32.80 -51.73
N PHE A 126 -26.06 32.44 -52.78
CA PHE A 126 -26.60 31.76 -53.97
C PHE A 126 -26.75 30.24 -53.78
N ASP A 127 -25.97 29.65 -52.87
CA ASP A 127 -25.96 28.22 -52.53
C ASP A 127 -26.04 28.09 -50.99
N PRO A 128 -27.11 27.48 -50.42
CA PRO A 128 -27.25 27.27 -48.98
C PRO A 128 -26.08 26.52 -48.33
N THR A 129 -25.35 25.70 -49.10
CA THR A 129 -24.21 24.90 -48.60
C THR A 129 -22.88 25.68 -48.55
N GLN A 130 -22.79 26.84 -49.21
CA GLN A 130 -21.55 27.62 -49.29
C GLN A 130 -21.68 28.98 -48.57
N PRO A 131 -21.01 29.19 -47.42
CA PRO A 131 -21.05 30.46 -46.71
C PRO A 131 -20.25 31.54 -47.46
N THR A 132 -20.91 32.69 -47.67
CA THR A 132 -20.30 33.89 -48.23
C THR A 132 -19.08 34.35 -47.43
N ALA A 133 -18.19 35.14 -48.03
CA ALA A 133 -17.03 35.68 -47.33
C ALA A 133 -17.41 36.49 -46.06
N VAL A 134 -18.58 37.14 -46.07
CA VAL A 134 -19.10 37.89 -44.91
C VAL A 134 -19.54 36.93 -43.80
N GLN A 135 -20.22 35.82 -44.13
CA GLN A 135 -20.57 34.77 -43.15
C GLN A 135 -19.33 34.03 -42.62
N ARG A 136 -18.27 33.84 -43.42
CA ARG A 136 -17.01 33.23 -42.95
C ARG A 136 -16.17 34.12 -42.07
N LEU A 137 -16.35 35.44 -42.14
CA LEU A 137 -15.64 36.42 -41.33
C LEU A 137 -16.44 36.91 -40.10
N SER A 138 -17.71 36.54 -39.95
CA SER A 138 -18.59 37.00 -38.87
C SER A 138 -18.07 36.60 -37.49
N GLU A 139 -17.95 35.29 -37.23
CA GLU A 139 -17.47 34.72 -35.98
C GLU A 139 -16.05 35.22 -35.60
N PRO A 140 -15.02 35.16 -36.47
CA PRO A 140 -13.71 35.74 -36.17
C PRO A 140 -13.75 37.24 -35.81
N SER A 141 -14.57 38.03 -36.50
CA SER A 141 -14.68 39.48 -36.24
C SER A 141 -15.43 39.77 -34.93
N GLN A 142 -16.48 38.99 -34.63
CA GLN A 142 -17.17 39.06 -33.35
C GLN A 142 -16.27 38.61 -32.20
N MET A 143 -15.46 37.57 -32.37
CA MET A 143 -14.46 37.15 -31.37
C MET A 143 -13.43 38.26 -31.12
N LEU A 144 -12.91 38.90 -32.18
CA LEU A 144 -11.97 40.02 -32.06
C LEU A 144 -12.61 41.22 -31.35
N LYS A 145 -13.86 41.58 -31.69
CA LYS A 145 -14.64 42.62 -31.00
C LYS A 145 -14.76 42.31 -29.50
N HIS A 146 -15.16 41.09 -29.13
CA HIS A 146 -15.27 40.70 -27.72
C HIS A 146 -13.91 40.72 -27.01
N ALA A 147 -12.82 40.31 -27.67
CA ALA A 147 -11.47 40.39 -27.11
C ALA A 147 -11.05 41.84 -26.83
N VAL A 148 -11.32 42.77 -27.77
CA VAL A 148 -11.04 44.21 -27.60
C VAL A 148 -11.87 44.82 -26.47
N VAL A 149 -13.18 44.54 -26.42
CA VAL A 149 -14.07 45.01 -25.34
C VAL A 149 -13.64 44.47 -23.97
N ASN A 150 -13.27 43.18 -23.89
CA ASN A 150 -12.74 42.59 -22.67
C ASN A 150 -11.41 43.22 -22.23
N LEU A 151 -10.53 43.56 -23.17
CA LEU A 151 -9.24 44.20 -22.88
C LEU A 151 -9.42 45.64 -22.36
N ILE A 152 -10.34 46.42 -22.96
CA ILE A 152 -10.70 47.76 -22.48
C ILE A 152 -11.27 47.67 -21.06
N ASN A 153 -12.30 46.84 -20.85
CA ASN A 153 -12.91 46.63 -19.54
C ASN A 153 -11.90 46.14 -18.49
N TYR A 154 -10.93 45.32 -18.88
CA TYR A 154 -9.87 44.84 -17.99
C TYR A 154 -8.94 45.99 -17.55
N GLN A 155 -8.56 46.89 -18.47
CA GLN A 155 -7.74 48.06 -18.14
C GLN A 155 -8.50 49.01 -17.20
N ASP A 156 -9.76 49.32 -17.51
CA ASP A 156 -10.61 50.19 -16.68
C ASP A 156 -10.81 49.60 -15.26
N ASP A 157 -11.07 48.30 -15.14
CA ASP A 157 -11.21 47.61 -13.85
C ASP A 157 -9.88 47.47 -13.08
N ALA A 158 -8.74 47.50 -13.76
CA ALA A 158 -7.41 47.52 -13.14
C ALA A 158 -7.09 48.91 -12.58
N ASP A 159 -7.30 49.97 -13.36
CA ASP A 159 -7.04 51.36 -12.97
C ASP A 159 -7.99 51.83 -11.88
N LEU A 160 -9.29 51.49 -11.98
CA LEU A 160 -10.28 51.76 -10.94
C LEU A 160 -9.90 51.09 -9.62
N ALA A 161 -9.55 49.80 -9.64
CA ALA A 161 -9.15 49.08 -8.43
C ALA A 161 -7.85 49.62 -7.83
N THR A 162 -6.86 49.95 -8.68
CA THR A 162 -5.58 50.53 -8.22
C THR A 162 -5.77 51.87 -7.53
N ARG A 163 -6.71 52.70 -8.00
CA ARG A 163 -7.09 53.96 -7.35
C ARG A 163 -7.94 53.77 -6.08
N ALA A 164 -8.81 52.76 -6.04
CA ALA A 164 -9.71 52.52 -4.91
C ALA A 164 -9.05 51.79 -3.72
N ILE A 165 -8.05 50.94 -3.98
CA ILE A 165 -7.38 50.11 -2.95
C ILE A 165 -6.83 50.92 -1.75
N PRO A 166 -6.15 52.06 -1.92
CA PRO A 166 -5.64 52.85 -0.79
C PRO A 166 -6.74 53.34 0.17
N GLU A 167 -7.90 53.74 -0.34
CA GLU A 167 -9.03 54.18 0.49
C GLU A 167 -9.76 53.00 1.11
N LEU A 168 -9.97 51.91 0.37
CA LEU A 168 -10.53 50.66 0.90
C LEU A 168 -9.65 50.03 2.00
N ILE A 169 -8.33 50.23 1.96
CA ILE A 169 -7.42 49.87 3.07
C ILE A 169 -7.73 50.71 4.31
N LYS A 170 -7.97 52.02 4.20
CA LYS A 170 -8.33 52.85 5.37
C LYS A 170 -9.65 52.38 5.98
N LEU A 171 -10.68 52.21 5.16
CA LEU A 171 -12.02 51.80 5.59
C LEU A 171 -12.05 50.39 6.21
N LEU A 172 -11.15 49.47 5.79
CA LEU A 172 -10.97 48.16 6.44
C LEU A 172 -10.20 48.21 7.77
N ASN A 173 -9.66 49.37 8.17
CA ASN A 173 -9.00 49.59 9.46
C ASN A 173 -9.68 50.72 10.24
N ASP A 174 -10.93 51.05 9.90
CA ASP A 174 -11.78 51.97 10.67
C ASP A 174 -12.17 51.35 12.02
N GLU A 175 -12.54 52.19 12.98
CA GLU A 175 -13.05 51.75 14.27
C GLU A 175 -14.52 51.33 14.16
N ASP A 176 -15.31 51.98 13.29
CA ASP A 176 -16.71 51.63 13.05
C ASP A 176 -16.83 50.31 12.25
N GLN A 177 -17.41 49.29 12.89
CA GLN A 177 -17.66 47.99 12.27
C GLN A 177 -18.64 48.06 11.10
N VAL A 178 -19.51 49.08 11.02
CA VAL A 178 -20.37 49.30 9.85
C VAL A 178 -19.54 49.72 8.65
N VAL A 179 -18.57 50.63 8.84
CA VAL A 179 -17.64 51.06 7.78
C VAL A 179 -16.77 49.89 7.31
N VAL A 180 -16.22 49.11 8.25
CA VAL A 180 -15.43 47.90 7.94
C VAL A 180 -16.26 46.86 7.16
N SER A 181 -17.54 46.68 7.50
CA SER A 181 -18.46 45.76 6.80
C SER A 181 -18.73 46.21 5.36
N GLN A 182 -19.03 47.49 5.16
CA GLN A 182 -19.19 48.06 3.81
C GLN A 182 -17.91 47.94 2.98
N ALA A 183 -16.74 48.21 3.58
CA ALA A 183 -15.46 48.04 2.91
C ALA A 183 -15.17 46.57 2.53
N ALA A 184 -15.45 45.62 3.43
CA ALA A 184 -15.31 44.19 3.17
C ALA A 184 -16.25 43.72 2.03
N MET A 185 -17.49 44.21 1.98
CA MET A 185 -18.40 43.95 0.87
C MET A 185 -17.88 44.51 -0.46
N MET A 186 -17.42 45.77 -0.50
CA MET A 186 -16.87 46.39 -1.71
C MET A 186 -15.64 45.62 -2.23
N VAL A 187 -14.67 45.32 -1.37
CA VAL A 187 -13.48 44.53 -1.75
C VAL A 187 -13.87 43.12 -2.19
N HIS A 188 -14.89 42.51 -1.59
CA HIS A 188 -15.40 41.21 -2.04
C HIS A 188 -16.01 41.26 -3.44
N GLN A 189 -16.75 42.31 -3.82
CA GLN A 189 -17.25 42.47 -5.19
C GLN A 189 -16.09 42.69 -6.18
N LEU A 190 -15.13 43.57 -5.85
CA LEU A 190 -13.92 43.77 -6.67
C LEU A 190 -13.13 42.47 -6.87
N SER A 191 -13.02 41.63 -5.84
CA SER A 191 -12.28 40.34 -5.94
C SER A 191 -12.86 39.36 -6.97
N LYS A 192 -14.11 39.56 -7.44
CA LYS A 192 -14.72 38.74 -8.49
C LYS A 192 -14.16 39.10 -9.88
N LYS A 193 -14.03 40.40 -10.18
CA LYS A 193 -13.41 40.93 -11.42
C LYS A 193 -11.93 40.56 -11.48
N GLU A 194 -11.44 40.02 -12.60
CA GLU A 194 -10.08 39.48 -12.67
C GLU A 194 -8.99 40.56 -12.58
N ALA A 195 -9.17 41.68 -13.28
CA ALA A 195 -8.27 42.83 -13.22
C ALA A 195 -8.15 43.40 -11.78
N SER A 196 -9.29 43.67 -11.16
CA SER A 196 -9.35 44.19 -9.79
C SER A 196 -8.82 43.18 -8.76
N ARG A 197 -8.99 41.87 -8.99
CA ARG A 197 -8.41 40.80 -8.16
C ARG A 197 -6.87 40.81 -8.22
N HIS A 198 -6.27 41.04 -9.39
CA HIS A 198 -4.82 41.20 -9.53
C HIS A 198 -4.32 42.41 -8.73
N ALA A 199 -5.00 43.57 -8.83
CA ALA A 199 -4.66 44.75 -8.04
C ALA A 199 -4.73 44.47 -6.52
N ILE A 200 -5.77 43.76 -6.05
CA ILE A 200 -5.93 43.38 -4.64
C ILE A 200 -4.78 42.49 -4.14
N MET A 201 -4.42 41.41 -4.86
CA MET A 201 -3.33 40.53 -4.40
C MET A 201 -1.93 41.13 -4.53
N ASN A 202 -1.75 42.13 -5.39
CA ASN A 202 -0.53 42.92 -5.48
C ASN A 202 -0.39 43.96 -4.35
N SER A 203 -1.38 44.11 -3.46
CA SER A 203 -1.31 44.95 -2.25
C SER A 203 -1.25 44.10 -0.97
N PRO A 204 -0.05 43.87 -0.39
CA PRO A 204 0.08 43.16 0.89
C PRO A 204 -0.66 43.86 2.03
N GLN A 205 -0.82 45.18 1.96
CA GLN A 205 -1.54 45.99 2.94
C GLN A 205 -3.05 45.71 2.90
N MET A 206 -3.63 45.56 1.71
CA MET A 206 -5.02 45.12 1.52
C MET A 206 -5.24 43.71 2.06
N VAL A 207 -4.38 42.76 1.71
CA VAL A 207 -4.51 41.37 2.18
C VAL A 207 -4.34 41.28 3.71
N ALA A 208 -3.42 42.06 4.30
CA ALA A 208 -3.29 42.15 5.75
C ALA A 208 -4.48 42.84 6.44
N ALA A 209 -5.11 43.85 5.82
CA ALA A 209 -6.32 44.47 6.34
C ALA A 209 -7.52 43.50 6.32
N LEU A 210 -7.70 42.75 5.22
CA LEU A 210 -8.70 41.69 5.12
C LEU A 210 -8.49 40.60 6.18
N VAL A 211 -7.25 40.15 6.39
CA VAL A 211 -6.92 39.16 7.44
C VAL A 211 -7.19 39.72 8.84
N ARG A 212 -6.95 41.01 9.11
CA ARG A 212 -7.33 41.66 10.37
C ARG A 212 -8.84 41.68 10.55
N ALA A 213 -9.60 42.26 9.63
CA ALA A 213 -11.06 42.37 9.71
C ALA A 213 -11.73 40.99 9.91
N MET A 214 -11.26 39.96 9.18
CA MET A 214 -11.69 38.56 9.32
C MET A 214 -11.35 37.91 10.68
N SER A 215 -10.41 38.49 11.43
CA SER A 215 -9.95 37.99 12.73
C SER A 215 -10.54 38.74 13.91
N THR A 216 -10.85 40.03 13.75
CA THR A 216 -11.26 40.95 14.83
C THR A 216 -12.74 41.33 14.80
N SER A 217 -13.40 41.31 13.64
CA SER A 217 -14.81 41.68 13.57
C SER A 217 -15.72 40.61 14.19
N ASN A 218 -16.76 41.06 14.87
CA ASN A 218 -17.85 40.21 15.34
C ASN A 218 -18.99 40.11 14.32
N ASP A 219 -18.93 40.88 13.22
CA ASP A 219 -19.91 40.79 12.14
C ASP A 219 -19.63 39.55 11.26
N LEU A 220 -20.65 38.70 11.15
CA LEU A 220 -20.64 37.49 10.34
C LEU A 220 -20.58 37.82 8.84
N GLU A 221 -21.15 38.95 8.40
CA GLU A 221 -21.15 39.36 7.00
C GLU A 221 -19.79 39.92 6.57
N THR A 222 -19.18 40.78 7.38
CA THR A 222 -17.76 41.18 7.27
C THR A 222 -16.87 39.95 7.18
N THR A 223 -17.03 39.01 8.11
CA THR A 223 -16.23 37.78 8.16
C THR A 223 -16.42 36.93 6.89
N ARG A 224 -17.66 36.80 6.41
CA ARG A 224 -18.01 36.05 5.18
C ARG A 224 -17.44 36.71 3.93
N CYS A 225 -17.53 38.03 3.80
CA CYS A 225 -17.00 38.78 2.67
C CYS A 225 -15.46 38.80 2.65
N ALA A 226 -14.80 38.95 3.81
CA ALA A 226 -13.35 38.84 3.91
C ALA A 226 -12.87 37.42 3.59
N ALA A 227 -13.47 36.37 4.17
CA ALA A 227 -13.13 34.98 3.86
C ALA A 227 -13.39 34.62 2.38
N GLY A 228 -14.51 35.07 1.81
CA GLY A 228 -14.83 34.89 0.40
C GLY A 228 -13.90 35.66 -0.54
N THR A 229 -13.33 36.78 -0.09
CA THR A 229 -12.26 37.50 -0.79
C THR A 229 -10.98 36.67 -0.80
N LEU A 230 -10.51 36.18 0.36
CA LEU A 230 -9.30 35.35 0.42
C LEU A 230 -9.45 34.05 -0.39
N HIS A 231 -10.66 33.46 -0.42
CA HIS A 231 -10.98 32.36 -1.33
C HIS A 231 -10.75 32.75 -2.80
N ASN A 232 -11.30 33.88 -3.26
CA ASN A 232 -11.11 34.35 -4.63
C ASN A 232 -9.63 34.60 -4.99
N LEU A 233 -8.83 35.12 -4.05
CA LEU A 233 -7.39 35.30 -4.21
C LEU A 233 -6.62 33.97 -4.25
N SER A 234 -7.09 32.94 -3.52
CA SER A 234 -6.38 31.66 -3.38
C SER A 234 -6.31 30.81 -4.66
N HIS A 235 -7.07 31.16 -5.70
CA HIS A 235 -6.96 30.56 -7.03
C HIS A 235 -5.72 31.02 -7.81
N HIS A 236 -4.98 32.00 -7.28
CA HIS A 236 -3.79 32.60 -7.92
C HIS A 236 -2.54 32.45 -7.05
N ARG A 237 -1.39 32.10 -7.65
CA ARG A 237 -0.11 31.91 -6.93
C ARG A 237 0.34 33.14 -6.14
N GLN A 238 0.09 34.34 -6.67
CA GLN A 238 0.36 35.61 -5.99
C GLN A 238 -0.55 35.80 -4.76
N GLY A 239 -1.85 35.54 -4.92
CA GLY A 239 -2.83 35.62 -3.83
C GLY A 239 -2.54 34.62 -2.70
N LEU A 240 -2.19 33.38 -3.03
CA LEU A 240 -1.73 32.37 -2.07
C LEU A 240 -0.52 32.85 -1.25
N LEU A 241 0.49 33.41 -1.92
CA LEU A 241 1.70 33.94 -1.27
C LEU A 241 1.38 35.16 -0.39
N ALA A 242 0.47 36.03 -0.83
CA ALA A 242 0.02 37.19 -0.07
C ALA A 242 -0.76 36.79 1.19
N ILE A 243 -1.69 35.83 1.10
CA ILE A 243 -2.44 35.28 2.24
C ILE A 243 -1.47 34.64 3.24
N PHE A 244 -0.49 33.86 2.75
CA PHE A 244 0.53 33.22 3.58
C PHE A 244 1.38 34.25 4.34
N LYS A 245 1.95 35.24 3.63
CA LYS A 245 2.79 36.29 4.23
C LYS A 245 2.01 37.22 5.18
N SER A 246 0.71 37.41 4.96
CA SER A 246 -0.17 38.22 5.82
C SER A 246 -0.65 37.48 7.07
N GLY A 247 -0.15 36.27 7.37
CA GLY A 247 -0.56 35.48 8.52
C GLY A 247 -1.94 34.80 8.38
N GLY A 248 -2.53 34.84 7.19
CA GLY A 248 -3.92 34.45 6.94
C GLY A 248 -4.26 33.00 7.31
N ILE A 249 -3.29 32.09 7.34
CA ILE A 249 -3.50 30.70 7.78
C ILE A 249 -4.04 30.63 9.22
N SER A 250 -3.51 31.43 10.15
CA SER A 250 -3.97 31.41 11.54
C SER A 250 -5.43 31.88 11.65
N ALA A 251 -5.78 32.94 10.92
CA ALA A 251 -7.14 33.47 10.84
C ALA A 251 -8.12 32.48 10.18
N LEU A 252 -7.75 31.87 9.05
CA LEU A 252 -8.56 30.84 8.38
C LEU A 252 -8.76 29.61 9.26
N VAL A 253 -7.75 29.20 10.04
CA VAL A 253 -7.86 28.12 11.02
C VAL A 253 -8.76 28.51 12.20
N LYS A 254 -8.72 29.75 12.69
CA LYS A 254 -9.71 30.27 13.67
C LYS A 254 -11.13 30.15 13.12
N LEU A 255 -11.36 30.48 11.85
CA LEU A 255 -12.67 30.37 11.20
C LEU A 255 -13.21 28.94 11.04
N LEU A 256 -12.38 27.89 11.14
CA LEU A 256 -12.88 26.50 11.14
C LEU A 256 -13.76 26.16 12.36
N SER A 257 -13.91 27.07 13.32
CA SER A 257 -14.86 26.97 14.43
C SER A 257 -16.10 27.88 14.27
N SER A 258 -16.30 28.51 13.11
CA SER A 258 -17.47 29.35 12.84
C SER A 258 -18.77 28.53 12.81
N PRO A 259 -19.91 29.05 13.31
CA PRO A 259 -21.22 28.41 13.14
C PRO A 259 -21.77 28.57 11.70
N VAL A 260 -21.24 29.50 10.91
CA VAL A 260 -21.79 29.87 9.58
C VAL A 260 -21.18 28.98 8.48
N GLU A 261 -22.02 28.20 7.79
CA GLU A 261 -21.54 27.24 6.77
C GLU A 261 -20.77 27.88 5.61
N SER A 262 -21.17 29.07 5.14
CA SER A 262 -20.46 29.77 4.06
C SER A 262 -19.07 30.24 4.49
N VAL A 263 -18.91 30.66 5.75
CA VAL A 263 -17.61 31.01 6.35
C VAL A 263 -16.74 29.77 6.48
N LEU A 264 -17.28 28.64 6.98
CA LEU A 264 -16.58 27.35 7.03
C LEU A 264 -16.13 26.89 5.63
N PHE A 265 -16.99 27.03 4.61
CA PHE A 265 -16.70 26.62 3.25
C PHE A 265 -15.58 27.45 2.61
N TYR A 266 -15.61 28.79 2.75
CA TYR A 266 -14.52 29.64 2.30
C TYR A 266 -13.22 29.37 3.08
N ALA A 267 -13.29 29.18 4.40
CA ALA A 267 -12.12 28.88 5.22
C ALA A 267 -11.44 27.57 4.80
N ILE A 268 -12.19 26.47 4.69
CA ILE A 268 -11.59 25.16 4.35
C ILE A 268 -11.09 25.10 2.90
N THR A 269 -11.78 25.73 1.93
CA THR A 269 -11.32 25.75 0.53
C THR A 269 -10.07 26.61 0.34
N THR A 270 -9.98 27.76 1.02
CA THR A 270 -8.78 28.61 1.02
C THR A 270 -7.60 27.86 1.63
N LEU A 271 -7.81 27.14 2.74
CA LEU A 271 -6.79 26.28 3.34
C LEU A 271 -6.40 25.10 2.45
N HIS A 272 -7.35 24.50 1.72
CA HIS A 272 -7.07 23.41 0.77
C HIS A 272 -6.17 23.86 -0.37
N ASN A 273 -6.48 25.01 -1.00
CA ASN A 273 -5.65 25.63 -2.03
C ASN A 273 -4.24 25.96 -1.51
N LEU A 274 -4.12 26.48 -0.28
CA LEU A 274 -2.83 26.72 0.38
C LEU A 274 -2.05 25.41 0.62
N LEU A 275 -2.70 24.35 1.10
CA LEU A 275 -2.07 23.05 1.37
C LEU A 275 -1.61 22.32 0.11
N LEU A 276 -2.26 22.56 -1.03
CA LEU A 276 -1.90 22.03 -2.34
C LEU A 276 -0.78 22.82 -3.02
N HIS A 277 -0.84 24.16 -2.99
CA HIS A 277 -0.08 25.01 -3.93
C HIS A 277 0.83 26.06 -3.29
N GLN A 278 0.76 26.29 -1.97
CA GLN A 278 1.66 27.21 -1.26
C GLN A 278 2.68 26.44 -0.41
N GLU A 279 3.96 26.65 -0.69
CA GLU A 279 5.05 26.09 0.12
C GLU A 279 5.02 26.64 1.56
N GLY A 280 5.46 25.84 2.53
CA GLY A 280 5.43 26.18 3.97
C GLY A 280 4.04 26.10 4.63
N SER A 281 2.94 26.15 3.87
CA SER A 281 1.56 26.15 4.39
C SER A 281 1.27 24.97 5.33
N LYS A 282 1.74 23.77 4.97
CA LYS A 282 1.55 22.52 5.73
C LYS A 282 2.14 22.59 7.14
N MET A 283 3.20 23.37 7.36
CA MET A 283 3.74 23.59 8.71
C MET A 283 2.91 24.64 9.46
N ALA A 284 2.60 25.78 8.81
CA ALA A 284 1.80 26.84 9.41
C ALA A 284 0.39 26.35 9.86
N VAL A 285 -0.25 25.46 9.10
CA VAL A 285 -1.56 24.86 9.46
C VAL A 285 -1.46 23.92 10.66
N ARG A 286 -0.34 23.20 10.84
CA ARG A 286 -0.10 22.38 12.05
C ARG A 286 0.10 23.25 13.27
N LEU A 287 0.99 24.24 13.18
CA LEU A 287 1.29 25.19 14.27
C LEU A 287 0.05 26.01 14.70
N ALA A 288 -0.88 26.29 13.79
CA ALA A 288 -2.15 26.96 14.09
C ALA A 288 -3.22 26.05 14.74
N GLY A 289 -2.95 24.76 14.98
CA GLY A 289 -3.93 23.80 15.50
C GLY A 289 -5.01 23.40 14.50
N GLY A 290 -4.70 23.45 13.20
CA GLY A 290 -5.66 23.18 12.12
C GLY A 290 -6.15 21.74 12.08
N LEU A 291 -5.32 20.77 12.46
CA LEU A 291 -5.67 19.35 12.48
C LEU A 291 -6.84 19.04 13.41
N GLN A 292 -6.78 19.51 14.66
CA GLN A 292 -7.79 19.29 15.68
C GLN A 292 -9.15 19.84 15.22
N LYS A 293 -9.16 21.05 14.64
CA LYS A 293 -10.38 21.67 14.08
C LYS A 293 -10.90 20.93 12.84
N MET A 294 -10.01 20.46 11.96
CA MET A 294 -10.40 19.66 10.79
C MET A 294 -11.00 18.31 11.20
N VAL A 295 -10.50 17.65 12.25
CA VAL A 295 -11.11 16.40 12.75
C VAL A 295 -12.50 16.67 13.35
N ALA A 296 -12.67 17.73 14.16
CA ALA A 296 -13.98 18.12 14.68
C ALA A 296 -15.01 18.43 13.58
N LEU A 297 -14.57 18.90 12.41
CA LEU A 297 -15.43 19.16 11.26
C LEU A 297 -15.91 17.89 10.52
N LEU A 298 -15.37 16.70 10.83
CA LEU A 298 -15.84 15.43 10.25
C LEU A 298 -17.27 15.07 10.69
N GLN A 299 -17.74 15.64 11.81
CA GLN A 299 -19.10 15.47 12.34
C GLN A 299 -20.19 16.22 11.55
N ARG A 300 -19.83 16.92 10.47
CA ARG A 300 -20.79 17.61 9.58
C ARG A 300 -21.36 16.66 8.52
N ASN A 301 -22.46 17.07 7.88
CA ASN A 301 -23.25 16.21 6.98
C ASN A 301 -23.04 16.47 5.48
N ASN A 302 -22.44 17.60 5.11
CA ASN A 302 -22.26 18.00 3.71
C ASN A 302 -21.11 17.21 3.06
N VAL A 303 -21.45 16.23 2.22
CA VAL A 303 -20.47 15.31 1.61
C VAL A 303 -19.41 15.98 0.72
N LYS A 304 -19.71 17.14 0.12
CA LYS A 304 -18.74 17.92 -0.67
C LYS A 304 -17.76 18.65 0.24
N PHE A 305 -18.24 19.20 1.36
CA PHE A 305 -17.42 19.83 2.39
C PHE A 305 -16.51 18.81 3.08
N LEU A 306 -17.06 17.66 3.51
CA LEU A 306 -16.29 16.58 4.12
C LEU A 306 -15.15 16.10 3.21
N ALA A 307 -15.39 15.98 1.89
CA ALA A 307 -14.37 15.55 0.93
C ALA A 307 -13.18 16.54 0.79
N ILE A 308 -13.36 17.80 1.17
CA ILE A 308 -12.29 18.80 1.24
C ILE A 308 -11.57 18.68 2.60
N VAL A 309 -12.32 18.55 3.70
CA VAL A 309 -11.76 18.35 5.05
C VAL A 309 -10.87 17.11 5.11
N THR A 310 -11.32 15.98 4.56
CA THR A 310 -10.55 14.72 4.55
C THR A 310 -9.32 14.81 3.63
N ASP A 311 -9.39 15.49 2.49
CA ASP A 311 -8.20 15.70 1.65
C ASP A 311 -7.16 16.62 2.32
N CYS A 312 -7.61 17.67 3.04
CA CYS A 312 -6.73 18.48 3.89
C CYS A 312 -6.03 17.64 4.99
N LEU A 313 -6.78 16.78 5.70
CA LEU A 313 -6.21 15.85 6.67
C LEU A 313 -5.21 14.87 6.02
N GLN A 314 -5.49 14.40 4.80
CA GLN A 314 -4.60 13.53 4.04
C GLN A 314 -3.27 14.23 3.72
N ILE A 315 -3.33 15.46 3.21
CA ILE A 315 -2.15 16.27 2.83
C ILE A 315 -1.29 16.60 4.05
N LEU A 316 -1.90 16.80 5.22
CA LEU A 316 -1.20 17.08 6.48
C LEU A 316 -0.61 15.83 7.14
N ALA A 317 -1.31 14.69 7.09
CA ALA A 317 -0.85 13.43 7.68
C ALA A 317 0.24 12.72 6.85
N TYR A 318 0.31 12.98 5.54
CA TYR A 318 1.26 12.32 4.65
C TYR A 318 2.71 12.66 5.03
N GLY A 319 3.51 11.62 5.29
CA GLY A 319 4.93 11.75 5.63
C GLY A 319 5.24 12.37 7.01
N ASN A 320 4.25 12.71 7.85
CA ASN A 320 4.47 13.39 9.12
C ASN A 320 3.80 12.65 10.29
N GLN A 321 4.61 12.03 11.17
CA GLN A 321 4.12 11.19 12.27
C GLN A 321 3.34 11.97 13.34
N GLU A 322 3.81 13.17 13.70
CA GLU A 322 3.14 14.09 14.63
C GLU A 322 1.68 14.34 14.24
N SER A 323 1.42 14.66 12.96
CA SER A 323 0.06 14.88 12.45
C SER A 323 -0.83 13.65 12.62
N LYS A 324 -0.30 12.44 12.47
CA LYS A 324 -1.05 11.19 12.69
C LYS A 324 -1.40 10.98 14.17
N LEU A 325 -0.52 11.38 15.08
CA LEU A 325 -0.76 11.32 16.52
C LEU A 325 -1.77 12.38 16.97
N ILE A 326 -1.74 13.59 16.39
CA ILE A 326 -2.75 14.63 16.63
C ILE A 326 -4.13 14.18 16.12
N ILE A 327 -4.21 13.56 14.93
CA ILE A 327 -5.47 13.02 14.39
C ILE A 327 -6.01 11.89 15.29
N LEU A 328 -5.14 11.00 15.78
CA LEU A 328 -5.52 9.95 16.74
C LEU A 328 -6.07 10.53 18.05
N ALA A 329 -5.35 11.46 18.67
CA ALA A 329 -5.78 12.13 19.90
C ALA A 329 -7.10 12.92 19.73
N SER A 330 -7.41 13.35 18.50
CA SER A 330 -8.66 14.03 18.14
C SER A 330 -9.82 13.07 17.81
N GLN A 331 -9.70 11.77 18.05
CA GLN A 331 -10.67 10.71 17.68
C GLN A 331 -10.90 10.55 16.16
N GLY A 332 -9.94 10.98 15.34
CA GLY A 332 -10.01 10.90 13.88
C GLY A 332 -10.31 9.52 13.30
N PRO A 333 -9.71 8.41 13.79
CA PRO A 333 -10.04 7.06 13.31
C PRO A 333 -11.53 6.73 13.39
N VAL A 334 -12.21 7.10 14.48
CA VAL A 334 -13.65 6.82 14.70
C VAL A 334 -14.50 7.57 13.68
N GLU A 335 -14.26 8.87 13.50
CA GLU A 335 -15.02 9.70 12.55
C GLU A 335 -14.76 9.31 11.08
N LEU A 336 -13.52 8.96 10.72
CA LEU A 336 -13.19 8.49 9.39
C LEU A 336 -13.85 7.14 9.08
N VAL A 337 -13.87 6.20 10.05
CA VAL A 337 -14.56 4.91 9.90
C VAL A 337 -16.09 5.09 9.85
N ARG A 338 -16.65 6.01 10.64
CA ARG A 338 -18.08 6.39 10.53
C ARG A 338 -18.39 6.89 9.12
N ILE A 339 -17.59 7.80 8.55
CA ILE A 339 -17.79 8.30 7.18
C ILE A 339 -17.81 7.15 6.15
N MET A 340 -16.91 6.16 6.27
CA MET A 340 -16.84 4.99 5.39
C MET A 340 -18.04 4.03 5.53
N ARG A 341 -18.78 4.08 6.65
CA ARG A 341 -20.01 3.32 6.91
C ARG A 341 -21.29 4.08 6.52
N THR A 342 -21.30 5.41 6.64
CA THR A 342 -22.52 6.24 6.52
C THR A 342 -22.80 6.75 5.11
N TYR A 343 -21.78 7.03 4.29
CA TYR A 343 -21.95 7.75 3.02
C TYR A 343 -21.67 6.90 1.77
N ASN A 344 -22.30 7.25 0.65
CA ASN A 344 -22.10 6.63 -0.66
C ASN A 344 -21.42 7.56 -1.70
N TYR A 345 -21.07 8.79 -1.32
CA TYR A 345 -20.45 9.75 -2.26
C TYR A 345 -18.99 9.37 -2.53
N GLU A 346 -18.73 8.83 -3.73
CA GLU A 346 -17.43 8.27 -4.14
C GLU A 346 -16.22 9.15 -3.80
N LYS A 347 -16.28 10.46 -4.07
CA LYS A 347 -15.15 11.37 -3.82
C LYS A 347 -14.85 11.51 -2.31
N LEU A 348 -15.87 11.44 -1.46
CA LEU A 348 -15.72 11.43 0.00
C LEU A 348 -15.13 10.10 0.48
N LEU A 349 -15.64 8.96 -0.01
CA LEU A 349 -15.11 7.64 0.33
C LEU A 349 -13.64 7.51 -0.12
N TRP A 350 -13.29 8.02 -1.29
CA TRP A 350 -11.93 7.98 -1.83
C TRP A 350 -10.94 8.88 -1.07
N THR A 351 -11.36 10.10 -0.70
CA THR A 351 -10.52 10.97 0.15
C THR A 351 -10.37 10.41 1.56
N THR A 352 -11.44 9.89 2.16
CA THR A 352 -11.45 9.27 3.49
C THR A 352 -10.58 8.01 3.55
N SER A 353 -10.69 7.10 2.59
CA SER A 353 -9.82 5.92 2.48
C SER A 353 -8.34 6.30 2.25
N ARG A 354 -8.05 7.40 1.54
CA ARG A 354 -6.67 7.93 1.47
C ARG A 354 -6.15 8.45 2.81
N VAL A 355 -6.98 9.02 3.69
CA VAL A 355 -6.58 9.34 5.08
C VAL A 355 -6.30 8.06 5.85
N LEU A 356 -7.26 7.12 5.88
CA LEU A 356 -7.11 5.83 6.58
C LEU A 356 -5.86 5.07 6.13
N LYS A 357 -5.53 5.07 4.83
CA LYS A 357 -4.27 4.50 4.32
C LYS A 357 -3.03 5.14 4.94
N VAL A 358 -2.98 6.47 5.04
CA VAL A 358 -1.84 7.20 5.65
C VAL A 358 -1.74 6.94 7.17
N LEU A 359 -2.86 6.74 7.85
CA LEU A 359 -2.90 6.41 9.27
C LEU A 359 -2.56 4.93 9.54
N SER A 360 -2.97 3.99 8.68
CA SER A 360 -2.78 2.54 8.85
C SER A 360 -1.31 2.10 9.01
N VAL A 361 -0.35 2.85 8.43
CA VAL A 361 1.10 2.59 8.57
C VAL A 361 1.71 3.19 9.85
N CYS A 362 0.90 3.77 10.74
CA CYS A 362 1.33 4.26 12.06
C CYS A 362 0.88 3.27 13.14
N SER A 363 1.83 2.71 13.89
CA SER A 363 1.60 1.71 14.94
C SER A 363 0.56 2.12 15.98
N SER A 364 0.48 3.40 16.33
CA SER A 364 -0.52 3.93 17.27
C SER A 364 -1.92 4.08 16.66
N ASN A 365 -2.02 4.35 15.35
CA ASN A 365 -3.31 4.52 14.67
C ASN A 365 -3.91 3.18 14.21
N LYS A 366 -3.06 2.20 13.84
CA LYS A 366 -3.48 0.87 13.39
C LYS A 366 -4.52 0.21 14.33
N PRO A 367 -4.28 0.05 15.65
CA PRO A 367 -5.26 -0.54 16.55
C PRO A 367 -6.54 0.30 16.63
N ALA A 368 -6.45 1.62 16.76
CA ALA A 368 -7.62 2.50 16.86
C ALA A 368 -8.54 2.45 15.61
N ILE A 369 -7.98 2.22 14.41
CA ILE A 369 -8.78 2.00 13.20
C ILE A 369 -9.47 0.62 13.23
N VAL A 370 -8.80 -0.42 13.73
CA VAL A 370 -9.39 -1.76 13.87
C VAL A 370 -10.46 -1.79 14.97
N GLU A 371 -10.25 -1.13 16.11
CA GLU A 371 -11.20 -1.03 17.22
C GLU A 371 -12.43 -0.18 16.89
N ALA A 372 -12.31 0.80 15.99
CA ALA A 372 -13.47 1.47 15.39
C ALA A 372 -14.24 0.57 14.39
N GLY A 373 -13.76 -0.65 14.11
CA GLY A 373 -14.31 -1.57 13.11
C GLY A 373 -14.07 -1.11 11.67
N GLY A 374 -12.88 -0.53 11.43
CA GLY A 374 -12.46 -0.03 10.12
C GLY A 374 -12.29 -1.13 9.08
N MET A 375 -11.94 -2.36 9.48
CA MET A 375 -11.84 -3.52 8.57
C MET A 375 -13.18 -3.75 7.86
N GLN A 376 -14.28 -3.79 8.62
CA GLN A 376 -15.65 -3.98 8.15
C GLN A 376 -16.07 -2.81 7.25
N ALA A 377 -15.77 -1.57 7.66
CA ALA A 377 -16.09 -0.37 6.89
C ALA A 377 -15.38 -0.29 5.53
N LEU A 378 -14.13 -0.76 5.45
CA LEU A 378 -13.37 -0.86 4.21
C LEU A 378 -13.86 -2.03 3.34
N THR A 379 -14.29 -3.14 3.96
CA THR A 379 -14.88 -4.32 3.29
C THR A 379 -16.13 -3.93 2.50
N MET A 380 -17.02 -3.11 3.10
CA MET A 380 -18.24 -2.61 2.43
C MET A 380 -17.99 -1.93 1.08
N GLN A 381 -16.77 -1.43 0.83
CA GLN A 381 -16.40 -0.68 -0.37
C GLN A 381 -15.64 -1.50 -1.42
N LEU A 382 -15.37 -2.79 -1.19
CA LEU A 382 -14.59 -3.61 -2.12
C LEU A 382 -15.32 -3.95 -3.43
N ASN A 383 -16.66 -4.00 -3.39
CA ASN A 383 -17.51 -4.22 -4.56
C ASN A 383 -17.93 -2.91 -5.27
N HIS A 384 -17.29 -1.78 -4.95
CA HIS A 384 -17.65 -0.47 -5.48
C HIS A 384 -17.05 -0.24 -6.89
N GLN A 385 -17.83 0.35 -7.81
CA GLN A 385 -17.42 0.53 -9.23
C GLN A 385 -16.12 1.34 -9.43
N SER A 386 -15.82 2.27 -8.51
CA SER A 386 -14.59 3.07 -8.55
C SER A 386 -13.37 2.26 -8.10
N GLN A 387 -12.58 1.80 -9.07
CA GLN A 387 -11.34 1.05 -8.83
C GLN A 387 -10.35 1.79 -7.93
N ARG A 388 -10.26 3.12 -8.03
CA ARG A 388 -9.41 3.94 -7.14
C ARG A 388 -9.86 3.91 -5.68
N LEU A 389 -11.15 3.67 -5.40
CA LEU A 389 -11.64 3.46 -4.04
C LEU A 389 -11.28 2.06 -3.55
N VAL A 390 -11.62 1.02 -4.33
CA VAL A 390 -11.32 -0.39 -4.03
C VAL A 390 -9.83 -0.57 -3.72
N GLN A 391 -8.94 -0.06 -4.58
CA GLN A 391 -7.50 -0.18 -4.40
C GLN A 391 -6.97 0.54 -3.14
N ASN A 392 -7.53 1.70 -2.76
CA ASN A 392 -7.15 2.37 -1.51
C ASN A 392 -7.72 1.63 -0.29
N CYS A 393 -8.89 1.00 -0.40
CA CYS A 393 -9.42 0.14 0.66
C CYS A 393 -8.56 -1.11 0.85
N LEU A 394 -8.17 -1.79 -0.23
CA LEU A 394 -7.27 -2.96 -0.21
C LEU A 394 -5.89 -2.63 0.34
N TRP A 395 -5.26 -1.52 -0.07
CA TRP A 395 -3.99 -1.09 0.54
C TRP A 395 -4.13 -0.80 2.03
N THR A 396 -5.26 -0.23 2.47
CA THR A 396 -5.51 0.04 3.89
C THR A 396 -5.72 -1.27 4.64
N LEU A 397 -6.58 -2.16 4.15
CA LEU A 397 -6.81 -3.50 4.73
C LEU A 397 -5.52 -4.30 4.88
N ARG A 398 -4.61 -4.27 3.89
CA ARG A 398 -3.31 -4.95 3.97
C ARG A 398 -2.40 -4.38 5.06
N ASN A 399 -2.47 -3.08 5.31
CA ASN A 399 -1.72 -2.42 6.38
C ASN A 399 -2.36 -2.58 7.77
N LEU A 400 -3.61 -3.08 7.85
CA LEU A 400 -4.32 -3.35 9.10
C LEU A 400 -4.39 -4.86 9.41
N SER A 401 -4.20 -5.74 8.43
CA SER A 401 -4.44 -7.18 8.54
C SER A 401 -3.42 -7.94 9.40
N ASP A 402 -2.32 -7.30 9.77
CA ASP A 402 -1.36 -7.79 10.78
C ASP A 402 -1.75 -7.41 12.22
N ALA A 403 -2.77 -6.57 12.42
CA ALA A 403 -3.36 -6.32 13.73
C ALA A 403 -4.58 -7.22 13.99
N GLY A 404 -4.64 -7.80 15.18
CA GLY A 404 -5.75 -8.64 15.60
C GLY A 404 -7.09 -7.89 15.68
N THR A 405 -8.14 -8.49 15.15
CA THR A 405 -9.53 -8.00 15.23
C THR A 405 -10.35 -8.85 16.20
N LYS A 406 -11.24 -8.20 16.96
CA LYS A 406 -12.19 -8.84 17.89
C LYS A 406 -13.52 -9.18 17.20
N GLU A 407 -13.91 -8.42 16.17
CA GLU A 407 -15.11 -8.65 15.37
C GLU A 407 -14.88 -9.71 14.29
N SER A 408 -15.94 -10.41 13.87
CA SER A 408 -15.90 -11.28 12.69
C SER A 408 -15.48 -10.51 11.44
N ILE A 409 -14.72 -11.20 10.60
CA ILE A 409 -14.30 -10.76 9.27
C ILE A 409 -14.66 -11.81 8.20
N ASP A 410 -15.60 -12.71 8.48
CA ASP A 410 -15.90 -13.84 7.58
C ASP A 410 -16.38 -13.35 6.19
N GLY A 411 -17.14 -12.25 6.14
CA GLY A 411 -17.53 -11.60 4.88
C GLY A 411 -16.38 -10.89 4.13
N LEU A 412 -15.33 -10.44 4.84
CA LEU A 412 -14.10 -9.94 4.21
C LEU A 412 -13.31 -11.10 3.60
N LEU A 413 -13.16 -12.21 4.31
CA LEU A 413 -12.49 -13.41 3.81
C LEU A 413 -13.17 -13.92 2.52
N GLN A 414 -14.50 -13.93 2.48
CA GLN A 414 -15.28 -14.28 1.28
C GLN A 414 -14.97 -13.37 0.09
N GLN A 415 -14.99 -12.05 0.29
CA GLN A 415 -14.70 -11.09 -0.78
C GLN A 415 -13.25 -11.17 -1.24
N LEU A 416 -12.29 -11.36 -0.34
CA LEU A 416 -10.88 -11.53 -0.72
C LEU A 416 -10.66 -12.76 -1.60
N VAL A 417 -11.31 -13.90 -1.28
CA VAL A 417 -11.25 -15.11 -2.12
C VAL A 417 -11.88 -14.89 -3.49
N GLN A 418 -12.94 -14.07 -3.60
CA GLN A 418 -13.49 -13.66 -4.89
C GLN A 418 -12.54 -12.73 -5.67
N LEU A 419 -11.89 -11.78 -5.00
CA LEU A 419 -10.95 -10.83 -5.61
C LEU A 419 -9.65 -11.48 -6.13
N LEU A 420 -9.30 -12.68 -5.65
CA LEU A 420 -8.24 -13.51 -6.26
C LEU A 420 -8.52 -13.91 -7.72
N GLY A 421 -9.79 -13.83 -8.17
CA GLY A 421 -10.19 -14.01 -9.56
C GLY A 421 -10.23 -12.72 -10.40
N SER A 422 -9.70 -11.60 -9.89
CA SER A 422 -9.65 -10.33 -10.62
C SER A 422 -8.59 -10.34 -11.73
N ASN A 423 -8.85 -9.61 -12.81
CA ASN A 423 -7.87 -9.34 -13.87
C ASN A 423 -6.87 -8.21 -13.50
N ASP A 424 -7.12 -7.45 -12.43
CA ASP A 424 -6.19 -6.41 -11.95
C ASP A 424 -5.16 -7.02 -10.99
N ILE A 425 -3.89 -7.02 -11.42
CA ILE A 425 -2.72 -7.46 -10.66
C ILE A 425 -2.67 -6.80 -9.27
N ASN A 426 -2.97 -5.51 -9.16
CA ASN A 426 -2.90 -4.76 -7.90
C ASN A 426 -3.95 -5.23 -6.89
N ILE A 427 -5.12 -5.66 -7.38
CA ILE A 427 -6.20 -6.24 -6.59
C ILE A 427 -5.79 -7.64 -6.11
N VAL A 428 -5.31 -8.50 -7.01
CA VAL A 428 -4.89 -9.88 -6.68
C VAL A 428 -3.72 -9.88 -5.68
N THR A 429 -2.67 -9.09 -5.92
CA THR A 429 -1.52 -8.89 -5.01
C THR A 429 -1.97 -8.43 -3.62
N CYS A 430 -2.95 -7.53 -3.53
CA CYS A 430 -3.48 -7.12 -2.24
C CYS A 430 -4.35 -8.19 -1.58
N ALA A 431 -5.22 -8.86 -2.34
CA ALA A 431 -6.10 -9.92 -1.83
C ALA A 431 -5.29 -11.09 -1.24
N ALA A 432 -4.28 -11.57 -1.96
CA ALA A 432 -3.35 -12.59 -1.49
C ALA A 432 -2.58 -12.15 -0.24
N GLY A 433 -2.07 -10.91 -0.22
CA GLY A 433 -1.35 -10.36 0.95
C GLY A 433 -2.23 -10.21 2.20
N ILE A 434 -3.48 -9.78 2.04
CA ILE A 434 -4.44 -9.69 3.15
C ILE A 434 -4.78 -11.10 3.66
N LEU A 435 -5.06 -12.06 2.78
CA LEU A 435 -5.34 -13.45 3.16
C LEU A 435 -4.15 -14.11 3.88
N SER A 436 -2.92 -13.88 3.42
CA SER A 436 -1.69 -14.35 4.08
C SER A 436 -1.63 -13.89 5.54
N ASN A 437 -1.82 -12.59 5.79
CA ASN A 437 -1.78 -12.03 7.13
C ASN A 437 -2.94 -12.54 7.99
N LEU A 438 -4.18 -12.49 7.49
CA LEU A 438 -5.37 -12.91 8.26
C LEU A 438 -5.42 -14.41 8.58
N THR A 439 -4.75 -15.26 7.79
CA THR A 439 -4.65 -16.70 8.07
C THR A 439 -3.45 -17.06 8.97
N CYS A 440 -2.50 -16.14 9.17
CA CYS A 440 -1.37 -16.36 10.06
C CYS A 440 -1.85 -16.58 11.50
N ASN A 441 -1.48 -17.72 12.09
CA ASN A 441 -1.81 -18.13 13.46
C ASN A 441 -3.29 -17.99 13.90
N ASN A 442 -4.24 -17.93 12.96
CA ASN A 442 -5.67 -17.79 13.27
C ASN A 442 -6.47 -19.00 12.75
N GLN A 443 -6.75 -19.94 13.66
CA GLN A 443 -7.48 -21.18 13.36
C GLN A 443 -8.87 -20.94 12.74
N ARG A 444 -9.62 -19.93 13.20
CA ARG A 444 -10.96 -19.60 12.66
C ARG A 444 -10.85 -19.14 11.21
N ASN A 445 -10.00 -18.15 10.94
CA ASN A 445 -9.86 -17.57 9.60
C ASN A 445 -9.37 -18.62 8.59
N LYS A 446 -8.50 -19.55 9.02
CA LYS A 446 -8.08 -20.69 8.18
C LYS A 446 -9.26 -21.57 7.76
N VAL A 447 -10.09 -21.99 8.71
CA VAL A 447 -11.30 -22.79 8.45
C VAL A 447 -12.27 -22.03 7.54
N THR A 448 -12.58 -20.77 7.82
CA THR A 448 -13.46 -19.94 6.99
C THR A 448 -12.97 -19.86 5.54
N VAL A 449 -11.67 -19.62 5.31
CA VAL A 449 -11.10 -19.54 3.94
C VAL A 449 -11.11 -20.88 3.23
N CYS A 450 -10.86 -21.99 3.93
CA CYS A 450 -10.98 -23.34 3.36
C CYS A 450 -12.41 -23.66 2.90
N GLN A 451 -13.42 -23.31 3.71
CA GLN A 451 -14.85 -23.51 3.40
C GLN A 451 -15.35 -22.64 2.22
N MET A 452 -14.62 -21.57 1.87
CA MET A 452 -14.95 -20.66 0.77
C MET A 452 -14.21 -20.99 -0.55
N SER A 453 -13.71 -22.23 -0.71
CA SER A 453 -12.85 -22.66 -1.83
C SER A 453 -11.55 -21.85 -1.98
N GLY A 454 -11.05 -21.25 -0.88
CA GLY A 454 -9.84 -20.43 -0.89
C GLY A 454 -8.57 -21.16 -1.36
N ILE A 455 -8.50 -22.49 -1.18
CA ILE A 455 -7.39 -23.32 -1.67
C ILE A 455 -7.34 -23.35 -3.20
N GLU A 456 -8.48 -23.60 -3.86
CA GLU A 456 -8.62 -23.59 -5.32
C GLU A 456 -8.27 -22.20 -5.87
N ALA A 457 -8.80 -21.14 -5.25
CA ALA A 457 -8.54 -19.77 -5.64
C ALA A 457 -7.05 -19.40 -5.56
N LEU A 458 -6.37 -19.73 -4.45
CA LEU A 458 -4.95 -19.45 -4.28
C LEU A 458 -4.07 -20.28 -5.23
N VAL A 459 -4.39 -21.56 -5.47
CA VAL A 459 -3.68 -22.38 -6.47
C VAL A 459 -3.84 -21.80 -7.87
N ARG A 460 -5.05 -21.41 -8.27
CA ARG A 460 -5.31 -20.71 -9.55
C ARG A 460 -4.52 -19.41 -9.64
N THR A 461 -4.50 -18.59 -8.59
CA THR A 461 -3.72 -17.34 -8.54
C THR A 461 -2.22 -17.60 -8.74
N ILE A 462 -1.66 -18.64 -8.12
CA ILE A 462 -0.24 -19.02 -8.29
C ILE A 462 0.04 -19.43 -9.75
N VAL A 463 -0.82 -20.27 -10.35
CA VAL A 463 -0.69 -20.69 -11.75
C VAL A 463 -0.76 -19.49 -12.71
N GLN A 464 -1.67 -18.54 -12.46
CA GLN A 464 -1.86 -17.35 -13.31
C GLN A 464 -0.77 -16.28 -13.13
N ALA A 465 -0.19 -16.17 -11.94
CA ALA A 465 0.90 -15.23 -11.66
C ALA A 465 2.21 -15.65 -12.35
N GLY A 466 2.49 -16.95 -12.45
CA GLY A 466 3.75 -17.46 -12.97
C GLY A 466 4.92 -16.99 -12.12
N ASP A 467 5.88 -16.31 -12.73
CA ASP A 467 7.12 -15.87 -12.07
C ASP A 467 6.99 -14.48 -11.38
N ARG A 468 5.74 -13.99 -11.17
CA ARG A 468 5.45 -12.72 -10.47
C ARG A 468 5.39 -12.92 -8.97
N GLU A 469 6.55 -12.79 -8.33
CA GLU A 469 6.76 -13.05 -6.90
C GLU A 469 5.88 -12.17 -5.99
N GLU A 470 5.57 -10.94 -6.41
CA GLU A 470 4.63 -10.03 -5.74
C GLU A 470 3.21 -10.62 -5.53
N ILE A 471 2.82 -11.62 -6.33
CA ILE A 471 1.59 -12.40 -6.16
C ILE A 471 1.91 -13.77 -5.54
N THR A 472 2.92 -14.49 -6.03
CA THR A 472 3.14 -15.88 -5.62
C THR A 472 3.66 -16.01 -4.18
N GLU A 473 4.50 -15.10 -3.69
CA GLU A 473 4.98 -15.12 -2.30
C GLU A 473 3.83 -15.01 -1.28
N PRO A 474 2.93 -13.99 -1.33
CA PRO A 474 1.80 -13.95 -0.40
C PRO A 474 0.79 -15.08 -0.63
N ALA A 475 0.57 -15.54 -1.87
CA ALA A 475 -0.35 -16.66 -2.13
C ALA A 475 0.19 -18.00 -1.58
N VAL A 476 1.50 -18.26 -1.70
CA VAL A 476 2.17 -19.43 -1.11
C VAL A 476 2.19 -19.32 0.42
N CYS A 477 2.40 -18.12 0.99
CA CYS A 477 2.29 -17.91 2.44
C CYS A 477 0.88 -18.22 2.96
N ALA A 478 -0.17 -17.76 2.26
CA ALA A 478 -1.55 -18.10 2.60
C ALA A 478 -1.79 -19.62 2.53
N LEU A 479 -1.36 -20.31 1.46
CA LEU A 479 -1.46 -21.78 1.39
C LEU A 479 -0.68 -22.49 2.50
N ARG A 480 0.52 -21.99 2.88
CA ARG A 480 1.30 -22.54 4.01
C ARG A 480 0.50 -22.42 5.30
N HIS A 481 -0.11 -21.27 5.58
CA HIS A 481 -0.93 -21.09 6.78
C HIS A 481 -2.18 -21.98 6.75
N LEU A 482 -2.82 -22.14 5.59
CA LEU A 482 -4.02 -22.94 5.38
C LEU A 482 -3.77 -24.47 5.38
N THR A 483 -2.51 -24.93 5.37
CA THR A 483 -2.17 -26.37 5.36
C THR A 483 -1.71 -26.93 6.71
N SER A 484 -1.65 -26.11 7.79
CA SER A 484 -1.26 -26.57 9.13
C SER A 484 -2.05 -25.91 10.27
N ARG A 485 -2.12 -26.61 11.42
CA ARG A 485 -2.67 -26.12 12.70
C ARG A 485 -4.11 -25.58 12.64
N HIS A 486 -5.02 -26.34 12.02
CA HIS A 486 -6.49 -26.17 12.12
C HIS A 486 -7.21 -27.47 11.69
N PRO A 487 -8.50 -27.67 12.00
CA PRO A 487 -9.20 -28.93 11.72
C PRO A 487 -9.29 -29.29 10.22
N GLU A 488 -9.38 -28.29 9.35
CA GLU A 488 -9.50 -28.48 7.90
C GLU A 488 -8.13 -28.60 7.19
N ALA A 489 -7.03 -28.73 7.94
CA ALA A 489 -5.67 -28.76 7.39
C ALA A 489 -5.45 -29.95 6.44
N ASP A 490 -5.94 -31.14 6.79
CA ASP A 490 -5.75 -32.34 5.97
C ASP A 490 -6.62 -32.29 4.70
N MET A 491 -7.81 -31.67 4.77
CA MET A 491 -8.60 -31.34 3.58
C MET A 491 -7.83 -30.36 2.69
N ALA A 492 -7.25 -29.30 3.25
CA ALA A 492 -6.48 -28.31 2.49
C ALA A 492 -5.23 -28.91 1.83
N GLN A 493 -4.48 -29.77 2.53
CA GLN A 493 -3.32 -30.48 1.98
C GLN A 493 -3.70 -31.37 0.79
N ASN A 494 -4.86 -32.03 0.83
CA ASN A 494 -5.40 -32.79 -0.28
C ASN A 494 -5.92 -31.88 -1.41
N ALA A 495 -6.61 -30.79 -1.07
CA ALA A 495 -7.18 -29.85 -2.03
C ALA A 495 -6.10 -29.16 -2.89
N VAL A 496 -4.91 -28.88 -2.35
CA VAL A 496 -3.78 -28.37 -3.17
C VAL A 496 -3.36 -29.38 -4.24
N ARG A 497 -3.35 -30.69 -3.94
CA ARG A 497 -3.07 -31.75 -4.91
C ARG A 497 -4.19 -31.92 -5.93
N LEU A 498 -5.44 -31.97 -5.47
CA LEU A 498 -6.62 -32.16 -6.32
C LEU A 498 -6.85 -30.99 -7.29
N ASN A 499 -6.39 -29.78 -6.95
CA ASN A 499 -6.40 -28.61 -7.83
C ASN A 499 -5.11 -28.45 -8.66
N TYR A 500 -4.32 -29.53 -8.84
CA TYR A 500 -3.09 -29.55 -9.65
C TYR A 500 -2.01 -28.53 -9.20
N GLY A 501 -1.96 -28.19 -7.91
CA GLY A 501 -1.02 -27.21 -7.36
C GLY A 501 0.42 -27.73 -7.19
N LEU A 502 0.61 -29.04 -6.99
CA LEU A 502 1.94 -29.60 -6.70
C LEU A 502 3.00 -29.34 -7.79
N PRO A 503 2.73 -29.51 -9.12
CA PRO A 503 3.71 -29.20 -10.16
C PRO A 503 4.20 -27.75 -10.12
N VAL A 504 3.28 -26.78 -9.95
CA VAL A 504 3.65 -25.36 -9.91
C VAL A 504 4.36 -24.99 -8.61
N ILE A 505 3.92 -25.53 -7.47
CA ILE A 505 4.58 -25.30 -6.17
C ILE A 505 6.03 -25.80 -6.21
N VAL A 506 6.29 -26.98 -6.78
CA VAL A 506 7.67 -27.48 -6.93
C VAL A 506 8.46 -26.67 -7.96
N LYS A 507 7.85 -26.20 -9.06
CA LYS A 507 8.49 -25.28 -10.02
C LYS A 507 9.04 -24.02 -9.32
N LEU A 508 8.33 -23.45 -8.35
CA LEU A 508 8.76 -22.26 -7.60
C LEU A 508 9.97 -22.48 -6.67
N LEU A 509 10.48 -23.70 -6.52
CA LEU A 509 11.81 -23.93 -5.93
C LEU A 509 12.96 -23.58 -6.90
N HIS A 510 12.71 -23.41 -8.19
CA HIS A 510 13.73 -23.23 -9.24
C HIS A 510 13.90 -21.75 -9.63
N PRO A 511 15.06 -21.36 -10.22
CA PRO A 511 15.23 -20.03 -10.80
C PRO A 511 14.13 -19.72 -11.84
N PRO A 512 13.65 -18.46 -11.94
CA PRO A 512 14.25 -17.24 -11.37
C PRO A 512 13.87 -16.92 -9.91
N SER A 513 13.14 -17.80 -9.22
CA SER A 513 12.61 -17.54 -7.87
C SER A 513 13.69 -17.17 -6.84
N ARG A 514 13.36 -16.19 -5.99
CA ARG A 514 14.20 -15.60 -4.94
C ARG A 514 14.00 -16.24 -3.57
N TRP A 515 14.90 -15.94 -2.63
CA TRP A 515 14.91 -16.58 -1.32
C TRP A 515 13.63 -16.40 -0.46
N PRO A 516 12.93 -15.25 -0.44
CA PRO A 516 11.66 -15.12 0.30
C PRO A 516 10.59 -16.10 -0.19
N LEU A 517 10.41 -16.19 -1.52
CA LEU A 517 9.49 -17.15 -2.15
C LEU A 517 9.95 -18.59 -1.93
N ILE A 518 11.24 -18.91 -2.14
CA ILE A 518 11.78 -20.25 -1.92
C ILE A 518 11.56 -20.71 -0.47
N LYS A 519 11.84 -19.87 0.54
CA LYS A 519 11.53 -20.15 1.95
C LYS A 519 10.04 -20.44 2.14
N ALA A 520 9.17 -19.63 1.56
CA ALA A 520 7.72 -19.81 1.67
C ALA A 520 7.25 -21.14 1.06
N VAL A 521 7.80 -21.51 -0.10
CA VAL A 521 7.51 -22.76 -0.83
C VAL A 521 8.03 -23.99 -0.07
N ILE A 522 9.24 -23.94 0.51
CA ILE A 522 9.79 -25.02 1.33
C ILE A 522 8.85 -25.33 2.51
N GLY A 523 8.40 -24.29 3.24
CA GLY A 523 7.45 -24.45 4.34
C GLY A 523 6.09 -25.00 3.90
N LEU A 524 5.60 -24.62 2.71
CA LEU A 524 4.39 -25.19 2.13
C LEU A 524 4.58 -26.68 1.78
N ILE A 525 5.70 -27.06 1.16
CA ILE A 525 6.00 -28.46 0.82
C ILE A 525 6.09 -29.34 2.09
N ARG A 526 6.70 -28.84 3.16
CA ARG A 526 6.72 -29.52 4.47
C ARG A 526 5.30 -29.82 4.98
N ASN A 527 4.39 -28.84 4.91
CA ASN A 527 2.99 -29.04 5.33
C ASN A 527 2.24 -29.99 4.38
N LEU A 528 2.46 -29.89 3.07
CA LEU A 528 1.84 -30.79 2.09
C LEU A 528 2.30 -32.24 2.24
N ALA A 529 3.54 -32.46 2.67
CA ALA A 529 4.10 -33.78 2.98
C ALA A 529 3.53 -34.42 4.26
N LEU A 530 2.75 -33.70 5.08
CA LEU A 530 2.04 -34.31 6.20
C LEU A 530 0.97 -35.31 5.70
N CYS A 531 0.39 -35.07 4.52
CA CYS A 531 -0.54 -35.99 3.88
C CYS A 531 0.19 -37.07 3.05
N PRO A 532 0.05 -38.37 3.36
CA PRO A 532 0.72 -39.44 2.60
C PRO A 532 0.36 -39.49 1.11
N ALA A 533 -0.87 -39.10 0.75
CA ALA A 533 -1.31 -39.05 -0.65
C ALA A 533 -0.56 -38.00 -1.51
N ASN A 534 0.23 -37.12 -0.88
CA ASN A 534 1.08 -36.14 -1.56
C ASN A 534 2.53 -36.62 -1.74
N HIS A 535 2.96 -37.70 -1.08
CA HIS A 535 4.36 -38.16 -1.10
C HIS A 535 4.85 -38.55 -2.50
N ALA A 536 4.10 -39.40 -3.21
CA ALA A 536 4.47 -39.83 -4.55
C ALA A 536 4.42 -38.69 -5.59
N PRO A 537 3.37 -37.84 -5.67
CA PRO A 537 3.37 -36.67 -6.56
C PRO A 537 4.48 -35.65 -6.27
N LEU A 538 4.82 -35.38 -5.00
CA LEU A 538 5.93 -34.49 -4.66
C LEU A 538 7.29 -35.06 -5.12
N ARG A 539 7.49 -36.38 -4.99
CA ARG A 539 8.65 -37.09 -5.54
C ARG A 539 8.70 -37.02 -7.06
N GLU A 540 7.59 -37.32 -7.74
CA GLU A 540 7.47 -37.35 -9.20
C GLU A 540 7.72 -35.99 -9.84
N HIS A 541 7.38 -34.89 -9.17
CA HIS A 541 7.72 -33.54 -9.60
C HIS A 541 9.15 -33.10 -9.24
N GLY A 542 9.97 -33.97 -8.62
CA GLY A 542 11.38 -33.71 -8.36
C GLY A 542 11.67 -32.89 -7.09
N ALA A 543 10.73 -32.79 -6.14
CA ALA A 543 10.91 -31.98 -4.95
C ALA A 543 12.13 -32.40 -4.11
N ILE A 544 12.36 -33.71 -3.93
CA ILE A 544 13.45 -34.22 -3.08
C ILE A 544 14.85 -33.83 -3.61
N PRO A 545 15.24 -34.11 -4.87
CA PRO A 545 16.50 -33.63 -5.43
C PRO A 545 16.67 -32.11 -5.33
N ARG A 546 15.60 -31.33 -5.55
CA ARG A 546 15.68 -29.86 -5.48
C ARG A 546 15.85 -29.34 -4.05
N LEU A 547 15.15 -29.93 -3.07
CA LEU A 547 15.32 -29.62 -1.64
C LEU A 547 16.75 -29.93 -1.17
N VAL A 548 17.31 -31.09 -1.56
CA VAL A 548 18.70 -31.46 -1.26
C VAL A 548 19.69 -30.50 -1.93
N GLN A 549 19.46 -30.09 -3.18
CA GLN A 549 20.31 -29.10 -3.85
C GLN A 549 20.27 -27.72 -3.16
N LEU A 550 19.11 -27.28 -2.68
CA LEU A 550 18.95 -26.04 -1.93
C LEU A 550 19.64 -26.12 -0.55
N LEU A 551 19.50 -27.26 0.15
CA LEU A 551 20.19 -27.55 1.40
C LEU A 551 21.72 -27.49 1.23
N ILE A 552 22.27 -28.22 0.27
CA ILE A 552 23.72 -28.25 0.00
C ILE A 552 24.25 -26.84 -0.24
N ARG A 553 23.54 -26.02 -1.03
CA ARG A 553 23.92 -24.63 -1.28
C ARG A 553 23.89 -23.78 -0.01
N ALA A 554 22.75 -23.74 0.68
CA ALA A 554 22.58 -22.91 1.88
C ALA A 554 23.58 -23.32 2.99
N TYR A 555 23.81 -24.62 3.17
CA TYR A 555 24.81 -25.15 4.07
C TYR A 555 26.23 -24.67 3.70
N GLN A 556 26.65 -24.81 2.44
CA GLN A 556 27.96 -24.30 1.99
C GLN A 556 28.10 -22.78 2.20
N ASP A 557 27.04 -22.01 1.95
CA ASP A 557 27.07 -20.56 2.11
C ASP A 557 27.14 -20.13 3.60
N THR A 558 26.47 -20.84 4.52
CA THR A 558 26.68 -20.62 5.98
C THR A 558 28.10 -20.97 6.43
N GLN A 559 28.66 -22.10 5.99
CA GLN A 559 30.01 -22.53 6.38
C GLN A 559 31.11 -21.61 5.84
N ARG A 560 30.99 -21.13 4.59
CA ARG A 560 31.91 -20.13 4.01
C ARG A 560 31.99 -18.86 4.88
N GLN A 561 30.85 -18.43 5.42
CA GLN A 561 30.80 -17.20 6.23
C GLN A 561 31.30 -17.39 7.65
N ARG A 562 31.07 -18.55 8.28
CA ARG A 562 31.75 -18.91 9.55
C ARG A 562 33.27 -18.81 9.42
N SER A 563 33.84 -19.26 8.30
CA SER A 563 35.28 -19.13 8.01
C SER A 563 35.74 -17.68 7.76
N SER A 564 34.89 -16.77 7.26
CA SER A 564 35.28 -15.37 7.03
C SER A 564 35.08 -14.45 8.24
N VAL A 565 34.11 -14.74 9.12
CA VAL A 565 33.81 -13.94 10.32
C VAL A 565 34.96 -13.97 11.34
N ALA A 566 35.84 -14.98 11.27
CA ALA A 566 37.12 -14.99 11.97
C ALA A 566 38.11 -13.88 11.54
N SER A 567 37.82 -13.11 10.48
CA SER A 567 38.71 -12.06 9.95
C SER A 567 38.13 -10.64 9.99
N ASN A 568 36.80 -10.47 10.04
CA ASN A 568 36.13 -9.17 10.15
C ASN A 568 34.74 -9.35 10.77
N GLY A 569 34.28 -8.32 11.49
CA GLY A 569 33.16 -8.41 12.44
C GLY A 569 31.82 -8.88 11.86
N SER A 570 31.05 -9.54 12.74
CA SER A 570 29.74 -10.16 12.52
C SER A 570 28.87 -9.58 11.40
N GLN A 571 28.69 -10.36 10.33
CA GLN A 571 27.54 -10.28 9.44
C GLN A 571 26.97 -11.70 9.28
N THR A 572 25.70 -11.89 9.62
CA THR A 572 24.96 -13.15 9.42
C THR A 572 24.54 -13.31 7.97
N ALA A 573 24.27 -14.56 7.56
CA ALA A 573 24.13 -14.97 6.15
C ALA A 573 22.81 -14.54 5.48
N TYR A 574 22.56 -13.22 5.41
CA TYR A 574 21.41 -12.65 4.72
C TYR A 574 21.61 -12.65 3.19
N ALA A 575 20.75 -13.39 2.49
CA ALA A 575 20.51 -13.20 1.07
C ALA A 575 19.06 -12.72 0.87
N GLU A 576 18.89 -11.54 0.26
CA GLU A 576 17.58 -10.97 -0.07
C GLU A 576 16.63 -10.80 1.14
N GLY A 577 17.19 -10.67 2.35
CA GLY A 577 16.44 -10.55 3.62
C GLY A 577 16.18 -11.88 4.34
N VAL A 578 16.56 -13.02 3.76
CA VAL A 578 16.43 -14.36 4.37
C VAL A 578 17.80 -14.85 4.84
N ARG A 579 17.88 -15.43 6.04
CA ARG A 579 19.10 -16.09 6.54
C ARG A 579 19.24 -17.49 5.93
N MET A 580 20.44 -17.88 5.51
CA MET A 580 20.67 -19.21 4.92
C MET A 580 20.43 -20.35 5.93
N GLU A 581 20.59 -20.10 7.23
CA GLU A 581 20.21 -21.00 8.32
C GLU A 581 18.71 -21.38 8.27
N GLU A 582 17.83 -20.47 7.89
CA GLU A 582 16.38 -20.73 7.76
C GLU A 582 16.06 -21.60 6.53
N ILE A 583 16.88 -21.51 5.47
CA ILE A 583 16.79 -22.40 4.32
C ILE A 583 17.28 -23.80 4.69
N VAL A 584 18.35 -23.92 5.48
CA VAL A 584 18.83 -25.20 6.03
C VAL A 584 17.75 -25.83 6.91
N GLU A 585 17.23 -25.12 7.91
CA GLU A 585 16.16 -25.61 8.79
C GLU A 585 14.93 -26.04 7.99
N GLY A 586 14.44 -25.20 7.07
CA GLY A 586 13.27 -25.50 6.26
C GLY A 586 13.46 -26.70 5.34
N THR A 587 14.60 -26.81 4.65
CA THR A 587 14.84 -27.92 3.70
C THR A 587 15.00 -29.25 4.43
N VAL A 588 15.76 -29.30 5.53
CA VAL A 588 15.87 -30.50 6.37
C VAL A 588 14.53 -30.85 7.01
N GLY A 589 13.78 -29.86 7.49
CA GLY A 589 12.44 -30.04 8.04
C GLY A 589 11.41 -30.56 7.03
N ALA A 590 11.53 -30.20 5.75
CA ALA A 590 10.71 -30.78 4.67
C ALA A 590 11.14 -32.22 4.33
N LEU A 591 12.46 -32.48 4.29
CA LEU A 591 13.02 -33.81 4.01
C LEU A 591 12.71 -34.82 5.12
N HIS A 592 12.71 -34.41 6.39
CA HIS A 592 12.23 -35.21 7.54
C HIS A 592 10.81 -35.71 7.29
N ILE A 593 9.85 -34.83 7.01
CA ILE A 593 8.45 -35.24 6.81
C ILE A 593 8.29 -36.12 5.55
N LEU A 594 9.06 -35.86 4.48
CA LEU A 594 9.06 -36.69 3.27
C LEU A 594 9.69 -38.08 3.50
N ALA A 595 10.66 -38.22 4.41
CA ALA A 595 11.36 -39.48 4.73
C ALA A 595 10.50 -40.51 5.49
N ARG A 596 9.29 -40.15 5.92
CA ARG A 596 8.29 -41.11 6.42
C ARG A 596 7.95 -42.21 5.41
N GLU A 597 8.09 -41.92 4.12
CA GLU A 597 7.78 -42.85 3.04
C GLU A 597 9.04 -43.61 2.54
N PRO A 598 9.03 -44.95 2.45
CA PRO A 598 10.22 -45.75 2.10
C PRO A 598 10.91 -45.38 0.77
N HIS A 599 10.17 -45.12 -0.32
CA HIS A 599 10.80 -44.79 -1.60
C HIS A 599 11.46 -43.40 -1.54
N ASN A 600 10.89 -42.46 -0.80
CA ASN A 600 11.53 -41.17 -0.51
C ASN A 600 12.83 -41.34 0.27
N ARG A 601 12.88 -42.25 1.26
CA ARG A 601 14.14 -42.53 2.00
C ARG A 601 15.24 -43.02 1.09
N ALA A 602 14.96 -44.01 0.24
CA ALA A 602 15.95 -44.55 -0.71
C ALA A 602 16.53 -43.45 -1.61
N ILE A 603 15.70 -42.51 -2.09
CA ILE A 603 16.15 -41.36 -2.89
C ILE A 603 16.98 -40.38 -2.06
N ILE A 604 16.58 -40.06 -0.82
CA ILE A 604 17.34 -39.16 0.06
C ILE A 604 18.72 -39.77 0.38
N ARG A 605 18.80 -41.07 0.70
CA ARG A 605 20.07 -41.79 0.95
C ARG A 605 20.95 -41.79 -0.30
N GLY A 606 20.37 -42.06 -1.47
CA GLY A 606 21.06 -42.06 -2.77
C GLY A 606 21.55 -40.68 -3.28
N LEU A 607 21.22 -39.58 -2.58
CA LEU A 607 21.72 -38.23 -2.89
C LEU A 607 22.92 -37.80 -2.03
N SER A 608 23.52 -38.71 -1.27
CA SER A 608 24.75 -38.50 -0.48
C SER A 608 24.69 -37.30 0.50
N VAL A 609 23.51 -37.04 1.06
CA VAL A 609 23.26 -35.89 1.95
C VAL A 609 23.42 -36.22 3.45
N ILE A 610 23.52 -37.51 3.82
CA ILE A 610 23.75 -37.96 5.20
C ILE A 610 24.93 -37.26 5.90
N PRO A 611 26.11 -37.06 5.28
CA PRO A 611 27.22 -36.35 5.91
C PRO A 611 26.82 -34.94 6.38
N ILE A 612 25.97 -34.24 5.61
CA ILE A 612 25.48 -32.90 5.97
C ILE A 612 24.51 -33.00 7.14
N PHE A 613 23.59 -33.97 7.15
CA PHE A 613 22.69 -34.17 8.29
C PHE A 613 23.45 -34.45 9.60
N VAL A 614 24.53 -35.25 9.55
CA VAL A 614 25.37 -35.52 10.73
C VAL A 614 26.12 -34.26 11.17
N GLN A 615 26.68 -33.49 10.23
CA GLN A 615 27.35 -32.21 10.56
C GLN A 615 26.38 -31.16 11.14
N LEU A 616 25.09 -31.20 10.81
CA LEU A 616 24.07 -30.30 11.36
C LEU A 616 23.67 -30.62 12.81
N LEU A 617 24.08 -31.76 13.36
CA LEU A 617 23.92 -32.06 14.80
C LEU A 617 24.78 -31.14 15.67
N TYR A 618 25.95 -30.73 15.18
CA TYR A 618 26.85 -29.76 15.82
C TYR A 618 26.42 -28.29 15.65
N ASN A 619 25.19 -28.01 15.20
CA ASN A 619 24.74 -26.64 14.99
C ASN A 619 24.15 -26.05 16.28
N GLU A 620 24.59 -24.84 16.65
CA GLU A 620 24.12 -24.06 17.81
C GLU A 620 22.60 -23.79 17.82
N ILE A 621 21.92 -23.92 16.68
CA ILE A 621 20.48 -23.69 16.55
C ILE A 621 19.72 -25.00 16.82
N GLU A 622 19.07 -25.11 17.99
CA GLU A 622 18.30 -26.31 18.41
C GLU A 622 17.29 -26.78 17.34
N ASN A 623 16.59 -25.86 16.65
CA ASN A 623 15.66 -26.23 15.60
C ASN A 623 16.33 -27.04 14.47
N ILE A 624 17.56 -26.66 14.10
CA ILE A 624 18.35 -27.35 13.06
C ILE A 624 18.77 -28.74 13.57
N GLN A 625 19.24 -28.85 14.82
CA GLN A 625 19.54 -30.14 15.45
C GLN A 625 18.31 -31.05 15.46
N ARG A 626 17.14 -30.49 15.80
CA ARG A 626 15.85 -31.20 15.88
C ARG A 626 15.42 -31.78 14.54
N VAL A 627 15.52 -31.01 13.46
CA VAL A 627 15.17 -31.51 12.12
C VAL A 627 16.24 -32.44 11.54
N ALA A 628 17.52 -32.23 11.86
CA ALA A 628 18.63 -33.10 11.45
C ALA A 628 18.54 -34.48 12.12
N ALA A 629 18.39 -34.53 13.45
CA ALA A 629 18.16 -35.77 14.16
C ALA A 629 16.84 -36.44 13.72
N GLY A 630 15.79 -35.66 13.44
CA GLY A 630 14.52 -36.15 12.91
C GLY A 630 14.63 -36.84 11.55
N VAL A 631 15.30 -36.24 10.55
CA VAL A 631 15.51 -36.91 9.25
C VAL A 631 16.45 -38.11 9.39
N LEU A 632 17.48 -38.05 10.22
CA LEU A 632 18.34 -39.20 10.52
C LEU A 632 17.54 -40.34 11.17
N CYS A 633 16.56 -40.03 12.04
CA CYS A 633 15.68 -41.03 12.66
C CYS A 633 14.86 -41.76 11.60
N GLU A 634 14.16 -41.02 10.72
CA GLU A 634 13.39 -41.60 9.62
C GLU A 634 14.30 -42.44 8.70
N LEU A 635 15.49 -41.95 8.33
CA LEU A 635 16.44 -42.70 7.49
C LEU A 635 16.99 -43.97 8.16
N ALA A 636 17.23 -43.95 9.47
CA ALA A 636 17.63 -45.11 10.26
C ALA A 636 16.50 -46.14 10.45
N SER A 637 15.29 -45.92 9.91
CA SER A 637 14.26 -46.97 9.80
C SER A 637 14.66 -48.08 8.82
N ASP A 638 15.56 -47.78 7.87
CA ASP A 638 16.12 -48.76 6.94
C ASP A 638 17.51 -49.17 7.45
N LYS A 639 17.81 -50.48 7.53
CA LYS A 639 19.11 -50.98 7.99
C LYS A 639 20.31 -50.36 7.24
N GLU A 640 20.23 -50.31 5.92
CA GLU A 640 21.21 -49.64 5.06
C GLU A 640 21.40 -48.15 5.43
N GLY A 641 20.32 -47.47 5.84
CA GLY A 641 20.38 -46.10 6.35
C GLY A 641 21.08 -46.00 7.71
N ALA A 642 20.76 -46.88 8.64
CA ALA A 642 21.43 -46.93 9.95
C ALA A 642 22.94 -47.22 9.81
N GLU A 643 23.33 -48.15 8.94
CA GLU A 643 24.73 -48.46 8.62
C GLU A 643 25.48 -47.26 8.01
N MET A 644 24.86 -46.53 7.07
CA MET A 644 25.44 -45.30 6.51
C MET A 644 25.60 -44.20 7.58
N ILE A 645 24.65 -44.06 8.50
CA ILE A 645 24.68 -43.05 9.56
C ILE A 645 25.78 -43.35 10.60
N GLU A 646 26.02 -44.64 10.91
CA GLU A 646 27.15 -45.05 11.75
C GLU A 646 28.50 -44.78 11.06
N GLN A 647 28.62 -45.06 9.76
CA GLN A 647 29.84 -44.84 8.98
C GLN A 647 30.25 -43.35 8.90
N GLU A 648 29.28 -42.43 8.88
CA GLU A 648 29.50 -40.98 8.97
C GLU A 648 29.82 -40.48 10.40
N GLY A 649 29.94 -41.39 11.38
CA GLY A 649 30.40 -41.06 12.74
C GLY A 649 29.33 -40.44 13.66
N ALA A 650 28.05 -40.58 13.34
CA ALA A 650 26.97 -39.89 14.04
C ALA A 650 26.82 -40.25 15.53
N THR A 651 27.35 -41.38 15.99
CA THR A 651 27.17 -41.87 17.36
C THR A 651 27.56 -40.84 18.43
N ALA A 652 28.71 -40.18 18.28
CA ALA A 652 29.20 -39.21 19.27
C ALA A 652 28.31 -37.97 19.44
N PRO A 653 27.96 -37.21 18.38
CA PRO A 653 27.05 -36.07 18.52
C PRO A 653 25.63 -36.49 18.94
N LEU A 654 25.15 -37.68 18.53
CA LEU A 654 23.85 -38.16 19.01
C LEU A 654 23.86 -38.46 20.51
N THR A 655 24.94 -39.04 21.06
CA THR A 655 25.08 -39.21 22.52
C THR A 655 25.09 -37.87 23.26
N GLU A 656 25.78 -36.85 22.75
CA GLU A 656 25.76 -35.50 23.35
C GLU A 656 24.34 -34.90 23.34
N LEU A 657 23.60 -35.08 22.25
CA LEU A 657 22.22 -34.59 22.11
C LEU A 657 21.19 -35.30 23.00
N LEU A 658 21.50 -36.44 23.61
CA LEU A 658 20.67 -37.04 24.67
C LEU A 658 20.51 -36.13 25.89
N HIS A 659 21.45 -35.20 26.10
CA HIS A 659 21.43 -34.23 27.19
C HIS A 659 20.86 -32.86 26.78
N SER A 660 20.32 -32.74 25.57
CA SER A 660 19.67 -31.52 25.09
C SER A 660 18.49 -31.12 25.99
N ARG A 661 18.28 -29.81 26.14
CA ARG A 661 17.11 -29.24 26.84
C ARG A 661 15.81 -29.42 26.05
N ASN A 662 15.94 -29.76 24.77
CA ASN A 662 14.84 -29.92 23.83
C ASN A 662 14.44 -31.40 23.75
N GLU A 663 13.33 -31.77 24.40
CA GLU A 663 12.86 -33.17 24.46
C GLU A 663 12.77 -33.83 23.08
N GLY A 664 12.37 -33.07 22.05
CA GLY A 664 12.31 -33.54 20.67
C GLY A 664 13.69 -33.90 20.10
N VAL A 665 14.72 -33.08 20.37
CA VAL A 665 16.11 -33.37 19.96
C VAL A 665 16.62 -34.64 20.64
N ALA A 666 16.47 -34.74 21.97
CA ALA A 666 16.91 -35.91 22.74
C ALA A 666 16.18 -37.20 22.33
N THR A 667 14.87 -37.11 22.05
CA THR A 667 14.05 -38.24 21.59
C THR A 667 14.49 -38.75 20.22
N TYR A 668 14.76 -37.87 19.25
CA TYR A 668 15.30 -38.31 17.95
C TYR A 668 16.71 -38.88 18.08
N ALA A 669 17.57 -38.27 18.90
CA ALA A 669 18.92 -38.77 19.13
C ALA A 669 18.92 -40.18 19.72
N ALA A 670 18.07 -40.42 20.72
CA ALA A 670 17.83 -41.73 21.32
C ALA A 670 17.32 -42.75 20.28
N ALA A 671 16.36 -42.37 19.44
CA ALA A 671 15.80 -43.26 18.42
C ALA A 671 16.81 -43.64 17.33
N VAL A 672 17.69 -42.72 16.91
CA VAL A 672 18.77 -43.02 15.93
C VAL A 672 19.80 -43.96 16.55
N LEU A 673 20.29 -43.68 17.76
CA LEU A 673 21.24 -44.54 18.48
C LEU A 673 20.68 -45.95 18.69
N PHE A 674 19.41 -46.08 19.07
CA PHE A 674 18.75 -47.36 19.24
C PHE A 674 18.72 -48.17 17.93
N ARG A 675 18.35 -47.54 16.81
CA ARG A 675 18.30 -48.18 15.48
C ARG A 675 19.70 -48.59 14.99
N MET A 676 20.71 -47.75 15.17
CA MET A 676 22.13 -48.11 14.94
C MET A 676 22.62 -49.26 15.83
N SER A 677 21.96 -49.51 16.97
CA SER A 677 22.32 -50.59 17.89
C SER A 677 21.70 -51.96 17.56
N GLU A 678 20.81 -52.06 16.57
CA GLU A 678 19.94 -53.23 16.36
C GLU A 678 20.71 -54.53 16.06
N ASP A 679 21.80 -54.47 15.31
CA ASP A 679 22.69 -55.62 15.04
C ASP A 679 23.82 -55.82 16.08
N LYS A 680 23.90 -54.97 17.11
CA LYS A 680 25.02 -55.00 18.08
C LYS A 680 24.80 -56.05 19.18
N PRO A 681 25.89 -56.56 19.82
CA PRO A 681 25.77 -57.53 20.92
C PRO A 681 24.88 -57.04 22.07
N GLN A 682 24.23 -57.98 22.78
CA GLN A 682 23.24 -57.64 23.82
C GLN A 682 23.83 -56.77 24.95
N ASP A 683 25.11 -56.92 25.28
CA ASP A 683 25.78 -56.10 26.29
C ASP A 683 26.12 -54.68 25.81
N TYR A 684 26.08 -54.42 24.50
CA TYR A 684 26.07 -53.05 23.97
C TYR A 684 24.67 -52.44 24.11
N LYS A 685 23.63 -53.16 23.65
CA LYS A 685 22.22 -52.74 23.77
C LYS A 685 21.81 -52.44 25.22
N LYS A 686 22.23 -53.28 26.19
CA LYS A 686 21.99 -53.06 27.62
C LYS A 686 22.62 -51.76 28.13
N ARG A 687 23.87 -51.46 27.75
CA ARG A 687 24.56 -50.22 28.14
C ARG A 687 23.87 -48.99 27.55
N LEU A 688 23.56 -49.02 26.26
CA LEU A 688 22.81 -47.95 25.61
C LEU A 688 21.43 -47.75 26.26
N SER A 689 20.69 -48.83 26.54
CA SER A 689 19.38 -48.74 27.21
C SER A 689 19.46 -48.08 28.61
N MET A 690 20.50 -48.40 29.39
CA MET A 690 20.76 -47.73 30.68
C MET A 690 21.11 -46.23 30.51
N GLU A 691 21.94 -45.89 29.52
CA GLU A 691 22.34 -44.52 29.19
C GLU A 691 21.16 -43.66 28.70
N LEU A 692 20.32 -44.21 27.81
CA LEU A 692 19.06 -43.60 27.37
C LEU A 692 18.09 -43.39 28.55
N SER A 693 17.91 -44.39 29.41
CA SER A 693 17.03 -44.29 30.58
C SER A 693 17.48 -43.18 31.52
N HIS A 694 18.77 -43.15 31.87
CA HIS A 694 19.35 -42.14 32.77
C HIS A 694 19.31 -40.71 32.18
N SER A 695 19.40 -40.59 30.86
CA SER A 695 19.41 -39.28 30.18
C SER A 695 18.00 -38.69 30.02
N LEU A 696 17.02 -39.51 29.68
CA LEU A 696 15.65 -39.08 29.37
C LEU A 696 14.74 -38.96 30.63
N LEU A 697 14.98 -39.76 31.67
CA LEU A 697 14.15 -39.77 32.90
C LEU A 697 14.54 -38.67 33.92
N ARG A 698 14.78 -37.43 33.46
CA ARG A 698 15.08 -36.29 34.35
C ARG A 698 13.84 -35.78 35.09
N GLY A 699 13.52 -36.42 36.23
CA GLY A 699 12.50 -35.96 37.16
C GLY A 699 12.99 -34.82 38.07
N GLU A 700 12.32 -33.66 37.96
CA GLU A 700 12.12 -32.54 38.92
C GLU A 700 13.26 -31.94 39.79
N GLU A 701 14.42 -32.56 40.00
CA GLU A 701 15.51 -31.95 40.79
C GLU A 701 16.41 -31.02 39.96
N GLY A 702 16.16 -29.71 40.08
CA GLY A 702 16.84 -28.68 39.33
C GLY A 702 18.20 -28.26 39.90
N GLY A 703 19.26 -28.51 39.13
CA GLY A 703 20.37 -27.56 38.97
C GLY A 703 21.51 -27.60 39.99
N TRP A 704 22.39 -28.61 39.90
CA TRP A 704 23.76 -28.53 40.43
C TRP A 704 24.79 -28.88 39.36
N THR A 705 25.54 -27.89 38.87
CA THR A 705 26.81 -28.11 38.18
C THR A 705 27.88 -28.41 39.23
N GLN A 706 28.35 -29.66 39.28
CA GLN A 706 29.19 -30.17 40.35
C GLN A 706 30.67 -29.77 40.17
N ASP A 707 31.03 -28.56 40.62
CA ASP A 707 32.42 -28.09 40.58
C ASP A 707 32.81 -27.23 41.81
N LEU A 708 32.59 -27.78 43.01
CA LEU A 708 33.04 -27.17 44.28
C LEU A 708 33.40 -28.19 45.39
N ALA A 709 33.78 -29.42 45.03
CA ALA A 709 33.98 -30.54 45.95
C ALA A 709 35.47 -30.80 46.31
N SER A 710 36.32 -29.76 46.34
CA SER A 710 37.78 -29.91 46.42
C SER A 710 38.50 -29.03 47.46
N MET A 711 37.80 -28.59 48.54
CA MET A 711 38.45 -27.92 49.68
C MET A 711 37.97 -28.40 51.07
N LEU A 712 38.58 -29.49 51.54
CA LEU A 712 38.85 -29.80 52.96
C LEU A 712 37.59 -30.10 53.84
N PRO A 713 37.75 -30.46 55.14
CA PRO A 713 37.86 -31.87 55.55
C PRO A 713 36.72 -32.31 56.52
N PRO A 714 36.57 -33.63 56.80
CA PRO A 714 35.49 -34.13 57.66
C PRO A 714 35.77 -33.96 59.17
N ASP A 715 34.71 -33.66 59.94
CA ASP A 715 34.24 -34.46 61.10
C ASP A 715 32.94 -33.85 61.72
N GLU A 716 32.23 -34.66 62.51
CA GLU A 716 30.94 -34.38 63.20
C GLU A 716 31.12 -33.75 64.63
N PRO A 717 30.08 -33.51 65.49
CA PRO A 717 28.61 -33.49 65.29
C PRO A 717 27.81 -32.31 65.96
N TYR A 718 26.56 -32.08 65.49
CA TYR A 718 25.34 -31.64 66.23
C TYR A 718 25.16 -30.27 66.98
N GLN A 719 23.87 -29.91 67.10
CA GLN A 719 23.18 -28.99 68.05
C GLN A 719 23.21 -27.44 67.87
N MET A 720 22.18 -26.94 67.18
CA MET A 720 21.11 -26.06 67.72
C MET A 720 21.47 -24.92 68.71
N TYR A 721 21.30 -23.65 68.30
CA TYR A 721 20.57 -22.61 69.07
C TYR A 721 20.17 -21.40 68.21
N GLN A 722 19.30 -20.53 68.74
CA GLN A 722 18.82 -19.28 68.12
C GLN A 722 19.83 -18.12 68.27
N GLY A 723 19.88 -17.17 67.31
CA GLY A 723 20.67 -15.94 67.46
C GLY A 723 20.48 -14.91 66.35
N SER A 724 19.80 -13.80 66.64
CA SER A 724 19.59 -12.67 65.71
C SER A 724 20.84 -11.79 65.57
N GLN A 725 21.14 -11.29 64.35
CA GLN A 725 21.58 -9.90 64.03
C GLN A 725 22.25 -9.78 62.63
N GLY A 726 22.04 -8.62 62.01
CA GLY A 726 22.84 -8.05 60.90
C GLY A 726 22.83 -6.50 61.03
N PRO A 727 23.36 -5.70 60.07
CA PRO A 727 23.94 -6.06 58.77
C PRO A 727 25.49 -6.22 58.85
N PRO A 728 26.42 -5.26 58.57
CA PRO A 728 26.33 -3.88 58.07
C PRO A 728 26.53 -3.75 56.54
N SER A 729 26.91 -2.56 56.02
CA SER A 729 27.05 -2.26 54.58
C SER A 729 28.10 -1.18 54.26
N VAL A 730 28.71 -1.22 53.06
CA VAL A 730 29.47 -0.12 52.42
C VAL A 730 29.27 -0.21 50.89
N HIS A 731 28.66 0.80 50.24
CA HIS A 731 29.29 1.98 49.57
C HIS A 731 30.09 1.63 48.30
N SER A 732 30.03 2.36 47.17
CA SER A 732 29.45 3.70 46.81
C SER A 732 29.26 3.73 45.25
N SER A 733 28.81 4.73 44.47
CA SER A 733 28.15 6.08 44.53
C SER A 733 27.95 6.53 43.05
N HIS A 734 27.11 7.46 42.57
CA HIS A 734 25.93 8.28 42.95
C HIS A 734 25.40 8.89 41.60
N GLY A 735 24.30 9.63 41.44
CA GLY A 735 23.25 10.18 42.33
C GLY A 735 22.02 10.61 41.49
N ARG A 736 20.80 10.69 42.06
CA ARG A 736 20.13 11.89 42.66
C ARG A 736 19.89 13.05 41.68
N GLY A 737 18.69 13.63 41.52
CA GLY A 737 17.35 13.45 42.13
C GLY A 737 16.38 14.57 41.62
N PRO A 738 15.32 15.03 42.33
CA PRO A 738 14.52 14.37 43.39
C PRO A 738 12.97 14.67 43.43
N TYR A 739 12.14 13.69 43.85
CA TYR A 739 10.82 13.82 44.57
C TYR A 739 9.55 14.46 43.92
N PRO A 740 8.30 14.26 44.45
CA PRO A 740 7.73 13.14 45.26
C PRO A 740 6.24 12.72 44.94
N GLN A 741 5.70 11.72 45.68
CA GLN A 741 4.25 11.41 45.96
C GLN A 741 3.38 10.80 44.81
N SER A 742 2.34 9.96 45.03
CA SER A 742 1.67 9.37 46.25
C SER A 742 0.68 8.21 45.91
N TYR A 743 0.22 7.43 46.92
CA TYR A 743 -1.00 6.56 46.96
C TYR A 743 -1.03 5.26 46.09
N ASP A 744 -1.74 4.16 46.40
CA ASP A 744 -2.34 3.65 47.68
C ASP A 744 -2.55 2.11 47.64
N GLN A 745 -3.01 1.47 48.74
CA GLN A 745 -3.43 0.05 48.81
C GLN A 745 -4.81 -0.16 49.47
N VAL A 746 -5.68 -1.01 48.88
CA VAL A 746 -6.72 -1.81 49.58
C VAL A 746 -7.16 -3.02 48.70
N PRO A 747 -7.77 -4.10 49.26
CA PRO A 747 -7.73 -5.45 48.66
C PRO A 747 -9.08 -6.02 48.17
N ILE A 748 -9.08 -7.32 47.86
CA ILE A 748 -10.20 -8.14 47.37
C ILE A 748 -11.10 -8.60 48.54
N ASP A 749 -12.41 -8.68 48.31
CA ASP A 749 -13.44 -9.14 49.26
C ASP A 749 -14.18 -10.39 48.75
N SER A 750 -14.94 -11.11 49.61
CA SER A 750 -15.49 -12.44 49.29
C SER A 750 -16.84 -12.75 49.94
N MET A 751 -17.84 -13.15 49.14
CA MET A 751 -19.06 -13.88 49.52
C MET A 751 -19.78 -14.36 48.24
N GLN A 752 -20.68 -15.34 48.17
CA GLN A 752 -21.06 -16.56 48.92
C GLN A 752 -22.47 -16.93 48.41
N GLY A 753 -22.90 -18.21 48.51
CA GLY A 753 -24.33 -18.56 48.55
C GLY A 753 -24.80 -19.70 47.63
N LEU A 754 -24.96 -20.91 48.19
CA LEU A 754 -26.21 -21.71 48.25
C LEU A 754 -25.96 -23.14 48.79
N GLU A 755 -27.01 -23.79 49.32
CA GLU A 755 -27.02 -25.12 49.97
C GLU A 755 -28.12 -26.01 49.31
N ILE A 756 -28.41 -27.28 49.65
CA ILE A 756 -28.02 -28.26 50.69
C ILE A 756 -28.29 -29.69 50.09
N GLY A 757 -27.87 -30.87 50.57
CA GLY A 757 -27.07 -31.34 51.70
C GLY A 757 -27.54 -32.75 52.17
N SER A 758 -26.75 -33.47 52.99
CA SER A 758 -26.98 -34.87 53.47
C SER A 758 -26.85 -35.99 52.39
N HIS A 759 -26.41 -37.23 52.65
CA HIS A 759 -26.29 -38.05 53.88
C HIS A 759 -25.03 -38.98 53.88
N HIS A 760 -24.89 -39.86 54.89
CA HIS A 760 -23.69 -40.69 55.16
C HIS A 760 -23.56 -42.01 54.37
N GLY A 761 -22.31 -42.51 54.25
CA GLY A 761 -21.98 -43.91 53.97
C GLY A 761 -20.47 -44.16 54.17
N SER A 762 -20.08 -45.18 54.94
CA SER A 762 -18.69 -45.39 55.39
C SER A 762 -18.08 -46.71 54.92
N ASN A 763 -16.80 -46.71 54.55
CA ASN A 763 -15.83 -47.64 55.15
C ASN A 763 -14.36 -47.19 54.93
N TYR A 764 -13.49 -47.47 55.89
CA TYR A 764 -12.03 -47.41 55.75
C TYR A 764 -11.39 -48.50 56.65
N GLY A 765 -10.40 -49.22 56.13
CA GLY A 765 -9.65 -50.27 56.83
C GLY A 765 -8.19 -50.29 56.38
N PRO A 766 -7.23 -50.75 57.21
CA PRO A 766 -5.84 -50.30 57.13
C PRO A 766 -4.91 -51.14 56.25
N MET A 767 -3.70 -50.63 56.05
CA MET A 767 -2.58 -51.30 55.37
C MET A 767 -1.99 -52.45 56.20
N GLU A 768 -1.42 -53.44 55.51
CA GLU A 768 -0.27 -54.23 56.00
C GLU A 768 0.94 -54.02 55.08
N ILE A 769 2.15 -54.23 55.62
CA ILE A 769 3.42 -54.06 54.91
C ILE A 769 3.95 -55.44 54.52
N GLY A 770 4.17 -55.69 53.22
CA GLY A 770 4.60 -56.99 52.70
C GLY A 770 5.53 -56.89 51.49
N GLN A 771 6.82 -57.12 51.74
CA GLN A 771 7.92 -57.58 50.87
C GLN A 771 7.79 -57.48 49.32
N SER A 772 8.82 -56.90 48.71
CA SER A 772 9.04 -56.88 47.26
C SER A 772 9.25 -58.27 46.65
N PRO A 773 8.60 -58.58 45.51
CA PRO A 773 9.07 -59.58 44.54
C PRO A 773 9.90 -58.92 43.43
N GLU A 774 10.86 -59.66 42.87
CA GLU A 774 11.60 -59.27 41.67
C GLU A 774 10.67 -59.24 40.44
N MET A 775 10.71 -58.19 39.63
CA MET A 775 10.04 -58.18 38.31
C MET A 775 11.04 -58.47 37.21
N ALA A 776 10.81 -59.57 36.47
CA ALA A 776 11.61 -59.94 35.31
C ALA A 776 11.33 -59.01 34.12
N PHE A 777 12.37 -58.38 33.58
CA PHE A 777 12.32 -57.56 32.37
C PHE A 777 12.42 -58.45 31.11
N ASP A 778 11.32 -59.14 30.78
CA ASP A 778 11.25 -60.06 29.62
C ASP A 778 10.22 -59.64 28.55
N ASN A 779 9.72 -58.41 28.63
CA ASN A 779 8.82 -57.79 27.64
C ASN A 779 9.27 -56.33 27.36
N MET A 780 10.24 -56.14 26.46
CA MET A 780 10.73 -54.81 26.08
C MET A 780 10.93 -54.65 24.56
N GLU A 781 10.09 -55.31 23.75
CA GLU A 781 10.03 -55.10 22.29
C GLU A 781 9.36 -53.77 21.90
N THR A 782 8.78 -53.03 22.85
CA THR A 782 8.14 -51.72 22.62
C THR A 782 8.72 -50.63 23.52
N MET A 783 9.51 -49.73 22.92
CA MET A 783 9.72 -48.38 23.42
C MET A 783 8.38 -47.60 23.42
N PRO A 784 8.20 -46.57 24.26
CA PRO A 784 6.97 -45.78 24.28
C PRO A 784 6.75 -45.07 22.94
N GLN A 785 5.69 -45.44 22.23
CA GLN A 785 5.23 -44.72 21.05
C GLN A 785 4.59 -43.37 21.44
N PRO A 786 4.61 -42.34 20.58
CA PRO A 786 3.79 -41.15 20.78
C PRO A 786 2.30 -41.58 20.89
N PRO A 787 1.51 -41.02 21.82
CA PRO A 787 0.23 -41.60 22.22
C PRO A 787 -0.81 -41.59 21.09
N GLU A 788 -1.01 -42.75 20.45
CA GLU A 788 -1.81 -42.96 19.24
C GLU A 788 -3.28 -42.48 19.37
N ASN A 789 -3.81 -42.43 20.59
CA ASN A 789 -5.20 -42.06 20.89
C ASN A 789 -5.43 -40.56 21.15
N ARG A 790 -4.61 -39.66 20.57
CA ARG A 790 -4.85 -38.20 20.59
C ARG A 790 -5.17 -37.67 19.19
N PRO A 791 -6.05 -36.65 19.06
CA PRO A 791 -6.41 -36.11 17.76
C PRO A 791 -5.20 -35.51 17.03
N PRO A 792 -5.15 -35.53 15.68
CA PRO A 792 -3.99 -35.09 14.89
C PRO A 792 -3.48 -33.67 15.20
N SER A 793 -4.36 -32.80 15.70
CA SER A 793 -4.02 -31.45 16.16
C SER A 793 -3.00 -31.40 17.30
N GLN A 794 -2.87 -32.46 18.11
CA GLN A 794 -1.84 -32.54 19.17
C GLN A 794 -0.54 -33.20 18.70
N LEU A 795 -0.58 -34.12 17.72
CA LEU A 795 0.66 -34.57 17.07
C LEU A 795 1.40 -33.39 16.42
N ALA A 796 0.66 -32.45 15.80
CA ALA A 796 1.25 -31.23 15.24
C ALA A 796 2.06 -30.42 16.28
N ALA A 797 1.66 -30.40 17.56
CA ALA A 797 2.33 -29.62 18.60
C ALA A 797 3.71 -30.20 19.00
N TRP A 798 3.97 -31.48 18.78
CA TRP A 798 5.27 -32.12 19.04
C TRP A 798 6.32 -31.85 17.94
N TYR A 799 5.91 -31.42 16.75
CA TYR A 799 6.79 -31.32 15.58
C TYR A 799 7.12 -29.88 15.16
N ASP A 800 6.52 -28.85 15.77
CA ASP A 800 6.49 -27.49 15.23
C ASP A 800 7.01 -26.42 16.19
N THR A 801 7.99 -25.66 15.70
CA THR A 801 8.64 -24.53 16.36
C THR A 801 8.41 -23.27 15.50
N ASP A 802 7.25 -22.62 15.65
CA ASP A 802 7.07 -21.22 15.22
C ASP A 802 6.76 -20.35 16.45
N LEU A 803 7.83 -19.77 17.01
CA LEU A 803 7.85 -18.46 17.64
C LEU A 803 9.09 -17.71 17.09
#